data_AF-A0A969KXQ6-F1
#
_entry.id   AF-A0A969KXQ6-F1
#
_cell.length_a   1.000
_cell.length_b   1.000
_cell.length_c   1.000
_cell.angle_alpha   90.00
_cell.angle_beta   90.00
_cell.angle_gamma   90.00
#
_symmetry.space_group_name_H-M   'P 1'
#
loop_
_entity.id
_entity.type
_entity.pdbx_description
1 polymer ?
#
loop_
_entity_poly.entity_id
_entity_poly.type
_entity_poly.pdbx_seq_one_letter_code
_entity_poly.pdbx_strand_id
1 'polypeptide(L)'
;MMSPRTGTHAKVDRQRWVFWLGLLGIVLAALALRAILLTSFPLSPDEGIHLMWLRLLSAGHQPYTEVYITYPPLYPLAINALWHLWPSEVVQRWFSVLYTIFGAVGIALLARKLAGTLAGLIAAFLTLSSPVLIEPSRAILAEFPSVAWSVWAIWLAWLAADETGPTTHRRRVFLILSGLCLSASLLTKLLSPFVVLLIPAILLARWYASDNVSRFTFHVSRFTPLLTDLFIWSLALLLPAIILISAFNVESLAQQVVTQRLGARAAATAAEPFWPPRYERGLMFVREDTVLVVLGLIGLGTVWACRQTGRWLLLGWLLLALGMLAFHNPIRYKHFLILIPPLAILGGITIYDLGFRIYDLIISPKSTSERVVQNPKSKIVAGIGIVLLLGLYAWQIPAAVRMVQASAAIPQPPPDEVEALAFIESVTAPGDCLISDDMPLLYWSGRMAPPPLAEVSTNRLESGALTTPALIAISDQTDCQVVAAVTNRITKYLPDYMDWVKQNYLGRFHYGEDDLYFAKITTDPRPATPLRADFDGQIRFHGYTLSGTASPGVRVPLTLVWQAQTAPTVDYAIFVQLRDAANNTLTNADHQPYQGLAPTSSWPAGGVIQEVIWLSLPADLPPGSYNLYVGLYHPDTLERLPLSADISGENALILGPLVIP
;
A
#
# COMPACT_ATOMS: atom_id res chain seq x y z
N MET A 1 22.82 39.33 49.78
CA MET A 1 23.38 38.10 49.16
C MET A 1 22.30 37.45 48.29
N MET A 2 22.26 37.80 47.00
CA MET A 2 21.46 37.09 45.99
C MET A 2 22.39 36.14 45.24
N SER A 3 22.07 34.84 45.20
CA SER A 3 22.88 33.86 44.48
C SER A 3 22.50 33.83 42.98
N PRO A 4 23.47 33.70 42.06
CA PRO A 4 23.19 33.69 40.63
C PRO A 4 22.73 32.29 40.18
N ARG A 5 21.41 32.11 39.99
CA ARG A 5 20.80 30.88 39.42
C ARG A 5 20.69 30.88 37.88
N THR A 6 21.31 31.81 37.15
CA THR A 6 20.90 32.13 35.76
C THR A 6 21.74 31.52 34.62
N GLY A 7 22.94 30.98 34.86
CA GLY A 7 23.86 30.59 33.77
C GLY A 7 23.64 29.21 33.13
N THR A 8 23.17 28.22 33.88
CA THR A 8 23.00 26.83 33.42
C THR A 8 21.66 26.60 32.73
N HIS A 9 20.57 27.17 33.26
CA HIS A 9 19.24 27.09 32.66
C HIS A 9 19.19 27.69 31.25
N ALA A 10 19.77 28.89 31.05
CA ALA A 10 19.80 29.55 29.74
C ALA A 10 20.56 28.76 28.66
N LYS A 11 21.61 27.99 29.03
CA LYS A 11 22.36 27.14 28.08
C LYS A 11 21.59 25.87 27.70
N VAL A 12 20.90 25.25 28.65
CA VAL A 12 20.03 24.09 28.40
C VAL A 12 18.89 24.47 27.47
N ASP A 13 18.26 25.63 27.70
CA ASP A 13 17.19 26.12 26.83
C ASP A 13 17.70 26.47 25.42
N ARG A 14 18.88 27.08 25.29
CA ARG A 14 19.48 27.34 23.99
C ARG A 14 19.74 26.07 23.17
N GLN A 15 20.30 25.02 23.76
CA GLN A 15 20.54 23.75 23.05
C GLN A 15 19.24 23.03 22.66
N ARG A 16 18.18 23.19 23.46
CA ARG A 16 16.83 22.71 23.12
C ARG A 16 16.28 23.44 21.91
N TRP A 17 16.37 24.77 21.86
CA TRP A 17 15.91 25.54 20.70
C TRP A 17 16.70 25.22 19.43
N VAL A 18 18.03 25.06 19.52
CA VAL A 18 18.86 24.67 18.37
C VAL A 18 18.41 23.32 17.79
N PHE A 19 18.10 22.34 18.65
CA PHE A 19 17.59 21.06 18.18
C PHE A 19 16.25 21.21 17.47
N TRP A 20 15.28 21.88 18.10
CA TRP A 20 13.93 21.97 17.53
C TRP A 20 13.87 22.82 16.26
N LEU A 21 14.59 23.94 16.19
CA LEU A 21 14.69 24.76 14.99
C LEU A 21 15.43 24.02 13.85
N GLY A 22 16.52 23.32 14.19
CA GLY A 22 17.24 22.51 13.21
C GLY A 22 16.39 21.37 12.67
N LEU A 23 15.67 20.67 13.54
CA LEU A 23 14.78 19.58 13.17
C LEU A 23 13.62 20.11 12.31
N LEU A 24 13.05 21.26 12.67
CA LEU A 24 12.02 21.93 11.87
C LEU A 24 12.53 22.24 10.46
N GLY A 25 13.74 22.78 10.32
CA GLY A 25 14.34 23.04 9.01
C GLY A 25 14.48 21.77 8.16
N ILE A 26 14.94 20.66 8.75
CA ILE A 26 15.06 19.36 8.06
C ILE A 26 13.67 18.84 7.66
N VAL A 27 12.69 18.92 8.56
CA VAL A 27 11.32 18.47 8.29
C VAL A 27 10.67 19.30 7.19
N LEU A 28 10.82 20.62 7.20
CA LEU A 28 10.29 21.50 6.14
C LEU A 28 10.92 21.20 4.78
N ALA A 29 12.23 20.97 4.72
CA ALA A 29 12.89 20.56 3.49
C ALA A 29 12.38 19.20 2.99
N ALA A 30 12.22 18.24 3.90
CA ALA A 30 11.69 16.91 3.61
C ALA A 30 10.23 16.95 3.12
N LEU A 31 9.41 17.82 3.70
CA LEU A 31 8.02 18.09 3.28
C LEU A 31 8.00 18.73 1.90
N ALA A 32 8.81 19.76 1.65
CA ALA A 32 8.87 20.43 0.35
C ALA A 32 9.26 19.44 -0.77
N LEU A 33 10.29 18.61 -0.54
CA LEU A 33 10.69 17.57 -1.49
C LEU A 33 9.54 16.58 -1.77
N ARG A 34 8.86 16.11 -0.71
CA ARG A 34 7.74 15.18 -0.85
C ARG A 34 6.51 15.81 -1.49
N ALA A 35 6.27 17.11 -1.28
CA ALA A 35 5.22 17.87 -1.93
C ALA A 35 5.43 17.91 -3.45
N ILE A 36 6.65 18.25 -3.87
CA ILE A 36 7.04 18.32 -5.29
C ILE A 36 6.87 16.96 -5.97
N LEU A 37 7.20 15.89 -5.27
CA LEU A 37 7.18 14.53 -5.80
C LEU A 37 5.89 13.78 -5.49
N LEU A 38 4.89 14.36 -4.82
CA LEU A 38 3.82 13.58 -4.15
C LEU A 38 3.04 12.65 -5.09
N THR A 39 2.88 13.04 -6.36
CA THR A 39 2.17 12.25 -7.36
C THR A 39 3.06 11.67 -8.44
N SER A 40 4.35 12.07 -8.46
CA SER A 40 5.32 11.64 -9.46
C SER A 40 5.98 10.34 -9.00
N PHE A 41 5.26 9.23 -9.15
CA PHE A 41 5.73 7.84 -9.05
C PHE A 41 4.69 6.85 -9.60
N PRO A 42 5.14 5.73 -10.20
CA PRO A 42 4.23 4.71 -10.70
C PRO A 42 3.44 4.09 -9.54
N LEU A 43 2.20 3.70 -9.82
CA LEU A 43 1.36 3.02 -8.85
C LEU A 43 1.94 1.62 -8.59
N SER A 44 2.48 1.41 -7.40
CA SER A 44 3.04 0.09 -7.06
C SER A 44 1.94 -0.97 -6.91
N PRO A 45 2.22 -2.25 -7.16
CA PRO A 45 1.23 -3.32 -6.95
C PRO A 45 0.64 -3.36 -5.53
N ASP A 46 1.46 -3.08 -4.51
CA ASP A 46 1.00 -3.03 -3.12
C ASP A 46 0.08 -1.82 -2.85
N GLU A 47 0.34 -0.67 -3.47
CA GLU A 47 -0.53 0.51 -3.35
C GLU A 47 -1.87 0.28 -4.08
N GLY A 48 -1.85 -0.38 -5.25
CA GLY A 48 -3.06 -0.79 -5.97
C GLY A 48 -3.97 -1.69 -5.13
N ILE A 49 -3.40 -2.65 -4.38
CA ILE A 49 -4.15 -3.49 -3.41
C ILE A 49 -4.84 -2.62 -2.36
N HIS A 50 -4.12 -1.69 -1.74
CA HIS A 50 -4.69 -0.85 -0.68
C HIS A 50 -5.76 0.11 -1.20
N LEU A 51 -5.61 0.64 -2.41
CA LEU A 51 -6.64 1.44 -3.08
C LEU A 51 -7.88 0.60 -3.40
N MET A 52 -7.71 -0.65 -3.83
CA MET A 52 -8.83 -1.57 -4.04
C MET A 52 -9.57 -1.87 -2.73
N TRP A 53 -8.85 -2.08 -1.63
CA TRP A 53 -9.49 -2.20 -0.30
C TRP A 53 -10.31 -0.97 0.04
N LEU A 54 -9.76 0.23 -0.15
CA LEU A 54 -10.49 1.48 0.12
C LEU A 54 -11.78 1.56 -0.70
N ARG A 55 -11.73 1.25 -2.00
CA ARG A 55 -12.93 1.25 -2.85
C ARG A 55 -13.97 0.26 -2.33
N LEU A 56 -13.58 -0.98 -2.04
CA LEU A 56 -14.48 -2.03 -1.57
C LEU A 56 -15.07 -1.73 -0.19
N LEU A 57 -14.26 -1.29 0.77
CA LEU A 57 -14.71 -0.92 2.10
C LEU A 57 -15.63 0.31 2.05
N SER A 58 -15.34 1.29 1.19
CA SER A 58 -16.21 2.45 0.97
C SER A 58 -17.55 2.10 0.31
N ALA A 59 -17.58 1.00 -0.47
CA ALA A 59 -18.80 0.43 -1.03
C ALA A 59 -19.62 -0.39 0.00
N GLY A 60 -19.14 -0.49 1.25
CA GLY A 60 -19.85 -1.15 2.36
C GLY A 60 -19.46 -2.61 2.61
N HIS A 61 -18.49 -3.14 1.87
CA HIS A 61 -18.03 -4.51 2.06
C HIS A 61 -17.30 -4.70 3.39
N GLN A 62 -17.50 -5.86 4.02
CA GLN A 62 -16.95 -6.16 5.34
C GLN A 62 -15.50 -6.68 5.25
N PRO A 63 -14.55 -6.09 5.99
CA PRO A 63 -13.15 -6.54 6.00
C PRO A 63 -13.02 -7.93 6.63
N TYR A 64 -12.11 -8.75 6.09
CA TYR A 64 -11.82 -10.11 6.54
C TYR A 64 -12.94 -11.14 6.33
N THR A 65 -14.18 -10.76 6.01
CA THR A 65 -15.25 -11.73 5.69
C THR A 65 -15.59 -11.71 4.21
N GLU A 66 -15.79 -10.53 3.64
CA GLU A 66 -16.05 -10.36 2.21
C GLU A 66 -14.79 -9.91 1.49
N VAL A 67 -14.13 -8.87 2.01
CA VAL A 67 -12.88 -8.34 1.46
C VAL A 67 -11.69 -9.13 2.01
N TYR A 68 -10.91 -9.73 1.11
CA TYR A 68 -9.70 -10.45 1.50
C TYR A 68 -8.56 -9.47 1.83
N ILE A 69 -8.08 -9.47 3.07
CA ILE A 69 -7.07 -8.53 3.59
C ILE A 69 -5.98 -9.30 4.33
N THR A 70 -4.72 -9.18 3.87
CA THR A 70 -3.57 -9.90 4.47
C THR A 70 -2.82 -9.12 5.55
N TYR A 71 -3.39 -8.02 6.04
CA TYR A 71 -2.78 -7.10 7.00
C TYR A 71 -3.54 -7.11 8.32
N PRO A 72 -2.87 -6.86 9.45
CA PRO A 72 -3.56 -6.73 10.73
C PRO A 72 -4.49 -5.49 10.75
N PRO A 73 -5.51 -5.45 11.64
CA PRO A 73 -6.71 -4.62 11.46
C PRO A 73 -6.53 -3.12 11.62
N LEU A 74 -5.49 -2.63 12.31
CA LEU A 74 -5.37 -1.19 12.52
C LEU A 74 -5.09 -0.44 11.21
N TYR A 75 -4.28 -0.99 10.31
CA TYR A 75 -3.96 -0.32 9.05
C TYR A 75 -5.16 -0.15 8.10
N PRO A 76 -5.89 -1.21 7.68
CA PRO A 76 -7.04 -1.08 6.79
C PRO A 76 -8.13 -0.20 7.41
N LEU A 77 -8.36 -0.29 8.73
CA LEU A 77 -9.28 0.60 9.42
C LEU A 77 -8.82 2.06 9.40
N ALA A 78 -7.53 2.33 9.61
CA ALA A 78 -7.01 3.69 9.64
C ALA A 78 -7.12 4.37 8.27
N ILE A 79 -6.75 3.68 7.19
CA ILE A 79 -6.89 4.25 5.84
C ILE A 79 -8.37 4.41 5.47
N ASN A 80 -9.25 3.48 5.84
CA ASN A 80 -10.68 3.59 5.55
C ASN A 80 -11.34 4.73 6.35
N ALA A 81 -11.00 4.89 7.63
CA ALA A 81 -11.48 5.99 8.45
C ALA A 81 -11.03 7.35 7.87
N LEU A 82 -9.77 7.45 7.43
CA LEU A 82 -9.27 8.65 6.77
C LEU A 82 -10.01 8.93 5.45
N TRP A 83 -10.33 7.88 4.68
CA TRP A 83 -11.08 8.01 3.42
C TRP A 83 -12.51 8.54 3.66
N HIS A 84 -13.19 8.08 4.70
CA HIS A 84 -14.52 8.62 5.05
C HIS A 84 -14.49 10.08 5.50
N LEU A 85 -13.41 10.51 6.16
CA LEU A 85 -13.22 11.92 6.53
C LEU A 85 -12.84 12.77 5.32
N TRP A 86 -12.02 12.23 4.42
CA TRP A 86 -11.51 12.91 3.24
C TRP A 86 -11.23 11.91 2.11
N PRO A 87 -12.17 11.71 1.16
CA PRO A 87 -12.05 10.72 0.10
C PRO A 87 -11.10 11.22 -1.00
N SER A 88 -9.80 11.22 -0.69
CA SER A 88 -8.76 11.70 -1.58
C SER A 88 -7.48 10.90 -1.39
N GLU A 89 -6.97 10.37 -2.49
CA GLU A 89 -5.69 9.64 -2.51
C GLU A 89 -4.52 10.56 -2.19
N VAL A 90 -4.58 11.82 -2.62
CA VAL A 90 -3.60 12.85 -2.26
C VAL A 90 -3.50 12.98 -0.74
N VAL A 91 -4.64 12.93 -0.03
CA VAL A 91 -4.67 12.97 1.43
C VAL A 91 -4.11 11.68 2.05
N GLN A 92 -4.42 10.52 1.49
CA GLN A 92 -3.81 9.24 1.92
C GLN A 92 -2.29 9.24 1.76
N ARG A 93 -1.77 9.81 0.67
CA ARG A 93 -0.33 9.95 0.44
C ARG A 93 0.32 10.92 1.42
N TRP A 94 -0.33 12.06 1.69
CA TRP A 94 0.13 12.98 2.74
C TRP A 94 0.15 12.33 4.12
N PHE A 95 -0.79 11.44 4.41
CA PHE A 95 -0.77 10.66 5.64
C PHE A 95 0.48 9.76 5.75
N SER A 96 0.89 9.08 4.66
CA SER A 96 2.17 8.35 4.61
C SER A 96 3.40 9.25 4.84
N VAL A 97 3.38 10.47 4.28
CA VAL A 97 4.43 11.47 4.49
C VAL A 97 4.52 11.88 5.96
N LEU A 98 3.38 12.18 6.59
CA LEU A 98 3.30 12.57 7.99
C LEU A 98 3.78 11.44 8.92
N TYR A 99 3.43 10.18 8.62
CA TYR A 99 3.96 9.04 9.37
C TYR A 99 5.47 8.89 9.26
N THR A 100 6.02 9.21 8.08
CA THR A 100 7.47 9.16 7.88
C THR A 100 8.18 10.21 8.73
N ILE A 101 7.63 11.43 8.78
CA ILE A 101 8.14 12.50 9.65
C ILE A 101 7.99 12.11 11.12
N PHE A 102 6.86 11.53 11.50
CA PHE A 102 6.63 11.03 12.86
C PHE A 102 7.70 10.01 13.29
N GLY A 103 8.03 9.05 12.43
CA GLY A 103 9.11 8.09 12.68
C GLY A 103 10.50 8.73 12.76
N ALA A 104 10.82 9.65 11.83
CA ALA A 104 12.09 10.38 11.80
C ALA A 104 12.31 11.23 13.06
N VAL A 105 11.25 11.85 13.61
CA VAL A 105 11.31 12.57 14.88
C VAL A 105 11.67 11.62 16.03
N GLY A 106 11.05 10.43 16.10
CA GLY A 106 11.40 9.40 17.09
C GLY A 106 12.87 8.96 17.02
N ILE A 107 13.37 8.75 15.81
CA ILE A 107 14.78 8.43 15.53
C ILE A 107 15.71 9.56 16.01
N ALA A 108 15.36 10.81 15.69
CA ALA A 108 16.12 12.00 16.07
C ALA A 108 16.20 12.15 17.60
N LEU A 109 15.11 11.89 18.32
CA LEU A 109 15.04 11.97 19.77
C LEU A 109 15.90 10.90 20.44
N LEU A 110 15.86 9.65 19.94
CA LEU A 110 16.72 8.57 20.40
C LEU A 110 18.21 8.89 20.19
N ALA A 111 18.60 9.29 18.98
CA ALA A 111 19.98 9.67 18.68
C ALA A 111 20.45 10.88 19.52
N ARG A 112 19.58 11.88 19.71
CA ARG A 112 19.86 13.03 20.58
C ARG A 112 20.13 12.61 22.01
N LYS A 113 19.36 11.66 22.53
CA LYS A 113 19.53 11.16 23.90
C LYS A 113 20.83 10.38 24.09
N LEU A 114 21.27 9.66 23.05
CA LEU A 114 22.46 8.79 23.12
C LEU A 114 23.80 9.52 22.90
N ALA A 115 23.81 10.58 22.08
CA ALA A 115 25.06 11.30 21.77
C ALA A 115 24.94 12.83 21.77
N GLY A 116 23.75 13.39 21.60
CA GLY A 116 23.52 14.85 21.71
C GLY A 116 22.80 15.45 20.51
N THR A 117 22.52 16.76 20.58
CA THR A 117 21.71 17.50 19.58
C THR A 117 22.13 17.26 18.13
N LEU A 118 23.43 17.31 17.84
CA LEU A 118 23.93 17.13 16.47
C LEU A 118 23.67 15.70 15.96
N ALA A 119 23.92 14.67 16.78
CA ALA A 119 23.62 13.28 16.41
C ALA A 119 22.13 13.09 16.09
N GLY A 120 21.24 13.73 16.85
CA GLY A 120 19.80 13.74 16.58
C GLY A 120 19.43 14.38 15.25
N LEU A 121 19.99 15.55 14.95
CA LEU A 121 19.75 16.24 13.67
C LEU A 121 20.28 15.45 12.47
N ILE A 122 21.46 14.84 12.61
CA ILE A 122 22.05 14.01 11.55
C ILE A 122 21.23 12.74 11.33
N ALA A 123 20.78 12.08 12.40
CA ALA A 123 19.91 10.91 12.27
C ALA A 123 18.57 11.26 11.59
N ALA A 124 18.00 12.42 11.90
CA ALA A 124 16.80 12.93 11.21
C ALA A 124 17.06 13.15 9.71
N PHE A 125 18.17 13.81 9.38
CA PHE A 125 18.58 14.05 7.99
C PHE A 125 18.76 12.74 7.23
N LEU A 126 19.62 11.84 7.73
CA LEU A 126 19.89 10.52 7.13
C LEU A 126 18.61 9.71 6.90
N THR A 127 17.65 9.77 7.81
CA THR A 127 16.35 9.10 7.65
C THR A 127 15.52 9.74 6.55
N LEU A 128 15.30 11.07 6.60
CA LEU A 128 14.37 11.76 5.70
C LEU A 128 14.90 11.91 4.28
N SER A 129 16.22 11.79 4.12
CA SER A 129 16.93 11.86 2.85
C SER A 129 17.27 10.48 2.28
N SER A 130 17.06 9.40 3.04
CA SER A 130 17.28 8.02 2.62
C SER A 130 16.61 7.71 1.28
N PRO A 131 17.37 7.33 0.23
CA PRO A 131 16.80 7.03 -1.09
C PRO A 131 15.75 5.93 -1.06
N VAL A 132 15.95 4.92 -0.21
CA VAL A 132 15.05 3.76 -0.07
C VAL A 132 13.71 4.12 0.59
N LEU A 133 13.60 5.31 1.19
CA LEU A 133 12.35 5.85 1.74
C LEU A 133 11.63 6.82 0.82
N ILE A 134 12.23 7.24 -0.30
CA ILE A 134 11.63 8.28 -1.15
C ILE A 134 10.25 7.86 -1.65
N GLU A 135 10.11 6.68 -2.25
CA GLU A 135 8.82 6.14 -2.70
C GLU A 135 7.93 5.66 -1.53
N PRO A 136 8.39 4.79 -0.61
CA PRO A 136 7.51 4.28 0.47
C PRO A 136 7.00 5.36 1.43
N SER A 137 7.66 6.52 1.53
CA SER A 137 7.19 7.64 2.34
C SER A 137 6.08 8.47 1.70
N ARG A 138 5.76 8.24 0.42
CA ARG A 138 4.71 8.93 -0.34
C ARG A 138 3.60 7.99 -0.79
N ALA A 139 3.92 6.72 -1.06
CA ALA A 139 2.94 5.69 -1.41
C ALA A 139 2.02 5.33 -0.23
N ILE A 140 0.80 4.89 -0.52
CA ILE A 140 -0.15 4.40 0.49
C ILE A 140 0.30 3.00 0.92
N LEU A 141 1.20 2.92 1.90
CA LEU A 141 1.85 1.69 2.36
C LEU A 141 1.89 1.62 3.89
N ALA A 142 1.99 0.41 4.46
CA ALA A 142 1.93 0.20 5.92
C ALA A 142 3.29 -0.05 6.57
N GLU A 143 4.34 -0.26 5.78
CA GLU A 143 5.67 -0.66 6.23
C GLU A 143 6.27 0.39 7.16
N PHE A 144 6.43 1.62 6.69
CA PHE A 144 7.03 2.67 7.50
C PHE A 144 6.13 3.15 8.65
N PRO A 145 4.79 3.27 8.49
CA PRO A 145 3.90 3.49 9.63
C PRO A 145 4.10 2.49 10.77
N SER A 146 4.23 1.19 10.47
CA SER A 146 4.55 0.16 11.47
C SER A 146 5.92 0.39 12.14
N VAL A 147 6.95 0.73 11.36
CA VAL A 147 8.30 1.04 11.89
C VAL A 147 8.28 2.31 12.76
N ALA A 148 7.55 3.35 12.37
CA ALA A 148 7.44 4.59 13.13
C ALA A 148 6.88 4.33 14.53
N TRP A 149 5.80 3.56 14.63
CA TRP A 149 5.23 3.14 15.90
C TRP A 149 6.23 2.36 16.78
N SER A 150 7.04 1.48 16.18
CA SER A 150 8.03 0.68 16.94
C SER A 150 9.18 1.55 17.48
N VAL A 151 9.63 2.55 16.72
CA VAL A 151 10.61 3.56 17.18
C VAL A 151 10.07 4.33 18.38
N TRP A 152 8.81 4.78 18.33
CA TRP A 152 8.19 5.49 19.45
C TRP A 152 8.02 4.60 20.68
N ALA A 153 7.67 3.32 20.50
CA ALA A 153 7.62 2.36 21.59
C ALA A 153 8.98 2.23 22.30
N ILE A 154 10.08 2.16 21.54
CA ILE A 154 11.45 2.11 22.06
C ILE A 154 11.83 3.41 22.77
N TRP A 155 11.53 4.57 22.18
CA TRP A 155 11.78 5.88 22.78
C TRP A 155 11.09 6.04 24.14
N LEU A 156 9.80 5.69 24.20
CA LEU A 156 8.99 5.77 25.43
C LEU A 156 9.46 4.77 26.49
N ALA A 157 9.82 3.54 26.10
CA ALA A 157 10.43 2.58 27.01
C ALA A 157 11.73 3.12 27.61
N TRP A 158 12.54 3.83 26.82
CA TRP A 158 13.75 4.47 27.32
C TRP A 158 13.46 5.63 28.28
N LEU A 159 12.41 6.42 28.02
CA LEU A 159 11.99 7.46 28.97
C LEU A 159 11.50 6.84 30.28
N ALA A 160 10.74 5.75 30.23
CA ALA A 160 10.33 5.00 31.42
C ALA A 160 11.54 4.47 32.20
N ALA A 161 12.51 3.87 31.49
CA ALA A 161 13.74 3.41 32.09
C ALA A 161 14.48 4.54 32.82
N ASP A 162 14.46 5.76 32.27
CA ASP A 162 15.16 6.90 32.86
C ASP A 162 14.58 7.47 34.16
N GLU A 163 13.32 7.17 34.48
CA GLU A 163 12.67 7.67 35.68
C GLU A 163 13.25 7.04 36.95
N THR A 164 13.61 7.88 37.92
CA THR A 164 14.25 7.51 39.19
C THR A 164 13.19 7.10 40.22
N GLY A 165 12.64 5.91 40.05
CA GLY A 165 11.70 5.31 41.00
C GLY A 165 10.74 4.33 40.34
N PRO A 166 10.51 3.13 40.93
CA PRO A 166 9.70 2.09 40.30
C PRO A 166 8.19 2.39 40.28
N THR A 167 7.73 3.42 40.99
CA THR A 167 6.31 3.72 41.17
C THR A 167 5.91 5.14 40.75
N THR A 168 6.77 5.87 40.02
CA THR A 168 6.40 7.22 39.59
C THR A 168 5.26 7.14 38.57
N HIS A 169 4.27 8.03 38.71
CA HIS A 169 3.17 8.15 37.76
C HIS A 169 3.68 8.30 36.32
N ARG A 170 4.74 9.10 36.14
CA ARG A 170 5.36 9.37 34.85
C ARG A 170 5.98 8.12 34.21
N ARG A 171 6.64 7.26 34.98
CA ARG A 171 7.16 5.96 34.49
C ARG A 171 6.03 5.09 33.97
N ARG A 172 4.94 4.97 34.72
CA ARG A 172 3.76 4.18 34.32
C ARG A 172 3.15 4.70 33.02
N VAL A 173 2.99 6.01 32.88
CA VAL A 173 2.50 6.63 31.63
C VAL A 173 3.39 6.27 30.45
N PHE A 174 4.72 6.38 30.59
CA PHE A 174 5.63 6.00 29.51
C PHE A 174 5.58 4.51 29.16
N LEU A 175 5.44 3.62 30.14
CA LEU A 175 5.26 2.18 29.89
C LEU A 175 3.95 1.89 29.16
N ILE A 176 2.85 2.51 29.58
CA ILE A 176 1.55 2.35 28.92
C ILE A 176 1.64 2.85 27.47
N LEU A 177 2.13 4.07 27.25
CA LEU A 177 2.28 4.64 25.91
C LEU A 177 3.24 3.80 25.03
N SER A 178 4.30 3.24 25.62
CA SER A 178 5.22 2.33 24.92
C SER A 178 4.49 1.05 24.46
N GLY A 179 3.72 0.42 25.35
CA GLY A 179 2.91 -0.75 25.03
C GLY A 179 1.87 -0.47 23.95
N LEU A 180 1.15 0.66 24.05
CA LEU A 180 0.18 1.12 23.05
C LEU A 180 0.83 1.35 21.68
N CYS A 181 2.01 1.99 21.64
CA CYS A 181 2.74 2.21 20.40
C CYS A 181 3.18 0.87 19.77
N LEU A 182 3.69 -0.09 20.56
CA LEU A 182 4.06 -1.39 19.99
C LEU A 182 2.82 -2.17 19.54
N SER A 183 1.70 -2.07 20.26
CA SER A 183 0.41 -2.64 19.84
C SER A 183 -0.01 -2.08 18.48
N ALA A 184 0.04 -0.74 18.31
CA ALA A 184 -0.23 -0.08 17.05
C ALA A 184 0.73 -0.50 15.94
N SER A 185 2.02 -0.67 16.23
CA SER A 185 3.02 -1.17 15.28
C SER A 185 2.63 -2.54 14.72
N LEU A 186 2.31 -3.50 15.62
CA LEU A 186 1.99 -4.88 15.26
C LEU A 186 0.62 -4.99 14.57
N LEU A 187 -0.36 -4.18 14.99
CA LEU A 187 -1.68 -4.11 14.37
C LEU A 187 -1.70 -3.32 13.05
N THR A 188 -0.64 -2.57 12.73
CA THR A 188 -0.46 -1.94 11.42
C THR A 188 0.17 -2.92 10.43
N LYS A 189 1.29 -3.53 10.83
CA LYS A 189 2.00 -4.55 10.03
C LYS A 189 2.93 -5.34 10.95
N LEU A 190 3.03 -6.65 10.77
CA LEU A 190 3.94 -7.53 11.53
C LEU A 190 5.40 -7.43 11.02
N LEU A 191 5.93 -6.21 10.94
CA LEU A 191 7.26 -5.92 10.38
C LEU A 191 8.36 -5.82 11.45
N SER A 192 8.03 -5.34 12.66
CA SER A 192 8.98 -5.18 13.77
C SER A 192 8.68 -6.06 15.00
N PRO A 193 8.31 -7.36 14.88
CA PRO A 193 7.94 -8.18 16.03
C PRO A 193 9.08 -8.39 17.04
N PHE A 194 10.33 -8.27 16.59
CA PHE A 194 11.51 -8.37 17.45
C PHE A 194 11.58 -7.28 18.54
N VAL A 195 10.83 -6.18 18.41
CA VAL A 195 10.78 -5.11 19.41
C VAL A 195 10.12 -5.57 20.71
N VAL A 196 9.29 -6.64 20.66
CA VAL A 196 8.76 -7.33 21.85
C VAL A 196 9.88 -7.86 22.75
N LEU A 197 11.04 -8.23 22.18
CA LEU A 197 12.21 -8.68 22.93
C LEU A 197 13.11 -7.51 23.35
N LEU A 198 13.21 -6.49 22.50
CA LEU A 198 14.09 -5.34 22.73
C LEU A 198 13.64 -4.48 23.92
N ILE A 199 12.34 -4.23 24.09
CA ILE A 199 11.84 -3.38 25.18
C ILE A 199 12.10 -4.00 26.58
N PRO A 200 11.77 -5.28 26.83
CA PRO A 200 12.18 -5.95 28.06
C PRO A 200 13.69 -5.89 28.31
N ALA A 201 14.53 -6.00 27.27
CA ALA A 201 15.98 -5.87 27.40
C ALA A 201 16.40 -4.45 27.84
N ILE A 202 15.74 -3.39 27.35
CA ILE A 202 15.97 -2.00 27.80
C ILE A 202 15.64 -1.86 29.29
N LEU A 203 14.48 -2.39 29.72
CA LEU A 203 14.05 -2.33 31.13
C LEU A 203 14.97 -3.14 32.05
N LEU A 204 15.40 -4.32 31.61
CA LEU A 204 16.32 -5.19 32.34
C LEU A 204 17.71 -4.57 32.47
N ALA A 205 18.27 -4.01 31.40
CA ALA A 205 19.59 -3.37 31.41
C ALA A 205 19.63 -2.18 32.38
N ARG A 206 18.53 -1.42 32.47
CA ARG A 206 18.37 -0.34 33.44
C ARG A 206 18.33 -0.87 34.87
N TRP A 207 17.49 -1.87 35.12
CA TRP A 207 17.35 -2.49 36.44
C TRP A 207 18.71 -2.98 36.97
N TYR A 208 19.48 -3.66 36.11
CA TYR A 208 20.83 -4.13 36.45
C TYR A 208 21.81 -2.98 36.74
N ALA A 209 21.69 -1.86 36.03
CA ALA A 209 22.56 -0.69 36.23
C ALA A 209 22.19 0.16 37.46
N SER A 210 20.94 0.10 37.94
CA SER A 210 20.47 0.85 39.11
C SER A 210 20.78 0.19 40.45
N ASP A 211 20.89 -1.14 40.48
CA ASP A 211 21.29 -1.87 41.68
C ASP A 211 22.82 -1.92 41.77
N ASN A 212 23.38 -1.43 42.87
CA ASN A 212 24.79 -1.66 43.20
C ASN A 212 25.01 -3.19 43.33
N VAL A 213 25.52 -3.82 42.25
CA VAL A 213 25.76 -5.28 42.12
C VAL A 213 26.91 -5.77 43.03
N SER A 214 26.98 -5.29 44.27
CA SER A 214 28.02 -5.69 45.23
C SER A 214 27.57 -6.77 46.21
N ARG A 215 26.32 -7.26 46.17
CA ARG A 215 25.86 -8.37 47.02
C ARG A 215 24.93 -9.32 46.26
N PHE A 216 25.49 -10.47 45.87
CA PHE A 216 24.84 -11.64 45.26
C PHE A 216 23.93 -12.35 46.28
N THR A 217 22.78 -11.75 46.64
CA THR A 217 21.74 -12.44 47.41
C THR A 217 20.43 -12.46 46.62
N PHE A 218 19.98 -13.66 46.25
CA PHE A 218 18.79 -13.89 45.42
C PHE A 218 17.52 -13.72 46.26
N HIS A 219 16.93 -12.52 46.27
CA HIS A 219 15.64 -12.25 46.90
C HIS A 219 14.62 -11.83 45.83
N VAL A 220 13.48 -12.54 45.77
CA VAL A 220 12.40 -12.33 44.77
C VAL A 220 11.85 -10.89 44.82
N SER A 221 11.83 -10.26 45.99
CA SER A 221 11.36 -8.88 46.18
C SER A 221 12.16 -7.82 45.40
N ARG A 222 13.39 -8.12 44.94
CA ARG A 222 14.17 -7.21 44.08
C ARG A 222 13.65 -7.15 42.64
N PHE A 223 12.96 -8.20 42.18
CA PHE A 223 12.40 -8.25 40.83
C PHE A 223 11.00 -7.64 40.73
N THR A 224 10.32 -7.42 41.86
CA THR A 224 8.94 -6.89 41.88
C THR A 224 8.77 -5.61 41.04
N PRO A 225 9.68 -4.61 41.09
CA PRO A 225 9.61 -3.46 40.20
C PRO A 225 9.66 -3.79 38.71
N LEU A 226 10.61 -4.64 38.31
CA LEU A 226 10.78 -5.05 36.92
C LEU A 226 9.57 -5.85 36.44
N LEU A 227 9.07 -6.78 37.25
CA LEU A 227 7.87 -7.56 36.94
C LEU A 227 6.63 -6.67 36.85
N THR A 228 6.51 -5.65 37.69
CA THR A 228 5.41 -4.67 37.62
C THR A 228 5.47 -3.87 36.34
N ASP A 229 6.66 -3.38 35.95
CA ASP A 229 6.84 -2.64 34.71
C ASP A 229 6.51 -3.51 33.48
N LEU A 230 7.00 -4.76 33.46
CA LEU A 230 6.72 -5.72 32.41
C LEU A 230 5.23 -6.06 32.36
N PHE A 231 4.56 -6.20 33.51
CA PHE A 231 3.13 -6.45 33.56
C PHE A 231 2.32 -5.27 32.99
N ILE A 232 2.59 -4.04 33.44
CA ILE A 232 1.90 -2.83 32.94
C ILE A 232 2.11 -2.68 31.43
N TRP A 233 3.34 -2.83 30.98
CA TRP A 233 3.67 -2.73 29.56
C TRP A 233 3.02 -3.84 28.73
N SER A 234 3.04 -5.09 29.21
CA SER A 234 2.42 -6.23 28.52
C SER A 234 0.91 -6.08 28.44
N LEU A 235 0.26 -5.58 29.49
CA LEU A 235 -1.17 -5.30 29.49
C LEU A 235 -1.52 -4.22 28.45
N ALA A 236 -0.73 -3.13 28.41
CA ALA A 236 -0.92 -2.06 27.43
C ALA A 236 -0.63 -2.50 25.98
N LEU A 237 0.24 -3.49 25.78
CA LEU A 237 0.50 -4.11 24.48
C LEU A 237 -0.65 -5.02 24.03
N LEU A 238 -1.09 -5.92 24.91
CA LEU A 238 -2.00 -7.02 24.56
C LEU A 238 -3.47 -6.60 24.57
N LEU A 239 -3.90 -5.79 25.54
CA LEU A 239 -5.32 -5.47 25.72
C LEU A 239 -5.94 -4.76 24.48
N PRO A 240 -5.33 -3.72 23.88
CA PRO A 240 -5.88 -3.10 22.67
C PRO A 240 -5.90 -4.05 21.48
N ALA A 241 -4.89 -4.92 21.36
CA ALA A 241 -4.82 -5.92 20.29
C ALA A 241 -5.94 -6.95 20.43
N ILE A 242 -6.20 -7.45 21.64
CA ILE A 242 -7.29 -8.38 21.93
C ILE A 242 -8.63 -7.73 21.63
N ILE A 243 -8.88 -6.51 22.12
CA ILE A 243 -10.12 -5.77 21.87
C ILE A 243 -10.35 -5.59 20.37
N LEU A 244 -9.34 -5.10 19.63
CA LEU A 244 -9.48 -4.83 18.21
C LEU A 244 -9.69 -6.11 17.39
N ILE A 245 -8.93 -7.18 17.67
CA ILE A 245 -9.08 -8.46 16.97
C ILE A 245 -10.45 -9.09 17.28
N SER A 246 -10.95 -8.95 18.51
CA SER A 246 -12.27 -9.48 18.91
C SER A 246 -13.45 -8.78 18.21
N ALA A 247 -13.23 -7.63 17.59
CA ALA A 247 -14.25 -6.94 16.79
C ALA A 247 -14.50 -7.58 15.42
N PHE A 248 -13.70 -8.58 15.03
CA PHE A 248 -13.79 -9.26 13.73
C PHE A 248 -14.07 -10.76 13.88
N ASN A 249 -14.41 -11.42 12.77
CA ASN A 249 -14.37 -12.87 12.70
C ASN A 249 -12.92 -13.34 12.86
N VAL A 250 -12.58 -13.84 14.05
CA VAL A 250 -11.20 -14.20 14.43
C VAL A 250 -10.65 -15.33 13.57
N GLU A 251 -11.50 -16.30 13.17
CA GLU A 251 -11.09 -17.42 12.33
C GLU A 251 -10.65 -16.93 10.96
N SER A 252 -11.48 -16.14 10.28
CA SER A 252 -11.15 -15.60 8.97
C SER A 252 -9.97 -14.63 9.01
N LEU A 253 -9.91 -13.75 10.02
CA LEU A 253 -8.76 -12.87 10.22
C LEU A 253 -7.46 -13.67 10.41
N ALA A 254 -7.49 -14.71 11.26
CA ALA A 254 -6.32 -15.56 11.48
C ALA A 254 -5.92 -16.32 10.21
N GLN A 255 -6.89 -16.80 9.43
CA GLN A 255 -6.64 -17.47 8.17
C GLN A 255 -5.91 -16.57 7.16
N GLN A 256 -6.35 -15.31 7.03
CA GLN A 256 -5.82 -14.36 6.05
C GLN A 256 -4.51 -13.70 6.49
N VAL A 257 -4.36 -13.39 7.78
CA VAL A 257 -3.20 -12.65 8.30
C VAL A 257 -2.08 -13.58 8.77
N VAL A 258 -2.41 -14.76 9.32
CA VAL A 258 -1.43 -15.68 9.93
C VAL A 258 -1.26 -16.95 9.10
N THR A 259 -2.32 -17.73 8.89
CA THR A 259 -2.23 -19.05 8.25
C THR A 259 -1.69 -18.96 6.83
N GLN A 260 -2.20 -18.00 6.05
CA GLN A 260 -1.70 -17.73 4.69
C GLN A 260 -0.20 -17.42 4.66
N ARG A 261 0.31 -16.65 5.64
CA ARG A 261 1.74 -16.30 5.73
C ARG A 261 2.59 -17.51 6.09
N LEU A 262 2.11 -18.37 6.99
CA LEU A 262 2.79 -19.62 7.34
C LEU A 262 2.83 -20.58 6.15
N GLY A 263 1.73 -20.71 5.41
CA GLY A 263 1.66 -21.50 4.17
C GLY A 263 2.62 -20.97 3.10
N ALA A 264 2.62 -19.65 2.86
CA ALA A 264 3.51 -19.03 1.87
C ALA A 264 4.98 -19.22 2.24
N ARG A 265 5.33 -19.20 3.53
CA ARG A 265 6.68 -19.47 4.02
C ARG A 265 7.13 -20.90 3.69
N ALA A 266 6.23 -21.88 3.84
CA ALA A 266 6.50 -23.29 3.55
C ALA A 266 6.62 -23.54 2.03
N ALA A 267 5.76 -22.92 1.23
CA ALA A 267 5.83 -23.01 -0.23
C ALA A 267 7.11 -22.37 -0.79
N ALA A 268 7.50 -21.20 -0.29
CA ALA A 268 8.71 -20.50 -0.71
C ALA A 268 10.02 -21.24 -0.35
N THR A 269 9.98 -22.24 0.54
CA THR A 269 11.15 -23.10 0.78
C THR A 269 11.28 -24.25 -0.25
N ALA A 270 10.22 -24.54 -1.00
CA ALA A 270 10.15 -25.70 -1.89
C ALA A 270 10.28 -25.36 -3.39
N ALA A 271 10.08 -24.10 -3.80
CA ALA A 271 10.02 -23.69 -5.20
C ALA A 271 11.26 -22.93 -5.70
N GLU A 272 11.49 -22.93 -7.02
CA GLU A 272 12.44 -21.99 -7.64
C GLU A 272 11.95 -20.53 -7.44
N PRO A 273 12.83 -19.60 -7.00
CA PRO A 273 12.39 -18.26 -6.63
C PRO A 273 11.87 -17.47 -7.86
N PHE A 274 10.62 -17.01 -7.82
CA PHE A 274 10.13 -15.96 -8.73
C PHE A 274 10.90 -14.64 -8.58
N TRP A 275 11.48 -14.41 -7.40
CA TRP A 275 12.20 -13.19 -7.04
C TRP A 275 13.71 -13.42 -6.97
N PRO A 276 14.53 -12.37 -7.14
CA PRO A 276 15.98 -12.46 -6.96
C PRO A 276 16.37 -13.12 -5.63
N PRO A 277 17.52 -13.82 -5.58
CA PRO A 277 18.04 -14.41 -4.36
C PRO A 277 18.09 -13.42 -3.19
N ARG A 278 18.01 -13.95 -1.96
CA ARG A 278 17.98 -13.11 -0.74
C ARG A 278 19.17 -12.17 -0.64
N TYR A 279 20.37 -12.63 -1.02
CA TYR A 279 21.59 -11.82 -0.94
C TYR A 279 21.52 -10.63 -1.91
N GLU A 280 21.02 -10.81 -3.13
CA GLU A 280 20.92 -9.72 -4.12
C GLU A 280 20.04 -8.58 -3.62
N ARG A 281 18.93 -8.89 -2.97
CA ARG A 281 18.03 -7.88 -2.38
C ARG A 281 18.69 -7.13 -1.22
N GLY A 282 19.48 -7.83 -0.41
CA GLY A 282 20.32 -7.17 0.59
C GLY A 282 21.38 -6.26 -0.03
N LEU A 283 22.02 -6.69 -1.11
CA LEU A 283 22.97 -5.88 -1.85
C LEU A 283 22.31 -4.66 -2.51
N MET A 284 21.08 -4.77 -3.01
CA MET A 284 20.31 -3.63 -3.53
C MET A 284 20.14 -2.56 -2.45
N PHE A 285 19.67 -2.93 -1.26
CA PHE A 285 19.57 -1.99 -0.13
C PHE A 285 20.90 -1.31 0.19
N VAL A 286 22.01 -2.08 0.24
CA VAL A 286 23.35 -1.52 0.50
C VAL A 286 23.82 -0.56 -0.60
N ARG A 287 23.54 -0.86 -1.87
CA ARG A 287 23.90 -0.01 -3.01
C ARG A 287 23.09 1.28 -3.05
N GLU A 288 21.82 1.22 -2.68
CA GLU A 288 20.90 2.35 -2.74
C GLU A 288 20.99 3.28 -1.52
N ASP A 289 21.51 2.79 -0.39
CA ASP A 289 21.74 3.61 0.81
C ASP A 289 23.13 3.40 1.43
N THR A 290 24.17 3.44 0.58
CA THR A 290 25.56 3.17 0.96
C THR A 290 26.04 4.08 2.10
N VAL A 291 25.72 5.38 2.06
CA VAL A 291 26.13 6.32 3.11
C VAL A 291 25.53 5.94 4.46
N LEU A 292 24.24 5.61 4.52
CA LEU A 292 23.58 5.20 5.75
C LEU A 292 24.20 3.91 6.32
N VAL A 293 24.43 2.92 5.46
CA VAL A 293 25.01 1.62 5.86
C VAL A 293 26.43 1.81 6.37
N VAL A 294 27.30 2.50 5.63
CA VAL A 294 28.71 2.71 6.01
C VAL A 294 28.80 3.47 7.32
N LEU A 295 28.05 4.57 7.47
CA LEU A 295 28.05 5.35 8.71
C LEU A 295 27.52 4.55 9.90
N GLY A 296 26.49 3.73 9.68
CA GLY A 296 25.95 2.82 10.69
C GLY A 296 26.97 1.77 11.13
N LEU A 297 27.68 1.13 10.19
CA LEU A 297 28.72 0.14 10.47
C LEU A 297 29.92 0.73 11.22
N ILE A 298 30.39 1.92 10.83
CA ILE A 298 31.45 2.62 11.59
C ILE A 298 30.96 2.94 13.01
N GLY A 299 29.69 3.30 13.14
CA GLY A 299 29.05 3.58 14.43
C GLY A 299 29.05 2.38 15.36
N LEU A 300 28.88 1.16 14.84
CA LEU A 300 29.03 -0.05 15.65
C LEU A 300 30.42 -0.16 16.28
N GLY A 301 31.46 0.18 15.52
CA GLY A 301 32.83 0.23 16.00
C GLY A 301 33.04 1.27 17.11
N THR A 302 32.40 2.44 17.00
CA THR A 302 32.49 3.48 18.05
C THR A 302 31.72 3.08 19.31
N VAL A 303 30.54 2.46 19.16
CA VAL A 303 29.77 1.88 20.28
C VAL A 303 30.62 0.87 21.04
N TRP A 304 31.26 -0.05 20.34
CA TRP A 304 32.14 -1.08 20.92
C TRP A 304 33.31 -0.45 21.70
N ALA A 305 33.92 0.61 21.14
CA ALA A 305 35.06 1.29 21.75
C ALA A 305 34.70 2.14 22.98
N CYS A 306 33.53 2.81 22.99
CA CYS A 306 33.15 3.77 24.04
C CYS A 306 32.59 3.13 25.33
N ARG A 307 32.28 1.81 25.33
CA ARG A 307 31.76 1.05 26.48
C ARG A 307 30.54 1.64 27.21
N GLN A 308 29.77 2.52 26.57
CA GLN A 308 28.54 3.07 27.16
C GLN A 308 27.41 2.04 27.11
N THR A 309 26.91 1.63 28.27
CA THR A 309 25.84 0.61 28.42
C THR A 309 24.62 0.88 27.54
N GLY A 310 24.19 2.13 27.41
CA GLY A 310 23.06 2.50 26.55
C GLY A 310 23.31 2.23 25.06
N ARG A 311 24.55 2.37 24.58
CA ARG A 311 24.85 2.21 23.15
C ARG A 311 24.83 0.73 22.70
N TRP A 312 25.06 -0.23 23.60
CA TRP A 312 24.98 -1.68 23.31
C TRP A 312 23.57 -2.15 22.95
N LEU A 313 22.52 -1.46 23.42
CA LEU A 313 21.14 -1.74 23.04
C LEU A 313 20.89 -1.46 21.55
N LEU A 314 21.66 -0.57 20.91
CA LEU A 314 21.60 -0.36 19.46
C LEU A 314 22.18 -1.54 18.69
N LEU A 315 23.24 -2.17 19.20
CA LEU A 315 23.78 -3.40 18.62
C LEU A 315 22.75 -4.53 18.75
N GLY A 316 22.12 -4.67 19.92
CA GLY A 316 21.03 -5.62 20.13
C GLY A 316 19.86 -5.40 19.16
N TRP A 317 19.44 -4.15 18.96
CA TRP A 317 18.42 -3.80 17.96
C TRP A 317 18.85 -4.23 16.55
N LEU A 318 20.03 -3.80 16.10
CA LEU A 318 20.50 -4.13 14.75
C LEU A 318 20.62 -5.65 14.54
N LEU A 319 21.13 -6.39 15.52
CA LEU A 319 21.24 -7.85 15.45
C LEU A 319 19.86 -8.53 15.41
N LEU A 320 18.90 -8.06 16.19
CA LEU A 320 17.52 -8.57 16.17
C LEU A 320 16.84 -8.29 14.82
N ALA A 321 17.04 -7.10 14.26
CA ALA A 321 16.53 -6.74 12.94
C ALA A 321 17.16 -7.59 11.83
N LEU A 322 18.49 -7.75 11.83
CA LEU A 322 19.20 -8.62 10.89
C LEU A 322 18.79 -10.10 11.04
N GLY A 323 18.63 -10.58 12.27
CA GLY A 323 18.12 -11.92 12.56
C GLY A 323 16.71 -12.10 11.99
N MET A 324 15.82 -11.13 12.20
CA MET A 324 14.48 -11.16 11.61
C MET A 324 14.53 -11.25 10.09
N LEU A 325 15.38 -10.46 9.41
CA LEU A 325 15.55 -10.55 7.95
C LEU A 325 16.13 -11.90 7.51
N ALA A 326 17.08 -12.46 8.25
CA ALA A 326 17.70 -13.75 7.92
C ALA A 326 16.68 -14.90 7.95
N PHE A 327 15.73 -14.87 8.88
CA PHE A 327 14.69 -15.90 9.03
C PHE A 327 13.39 -15.60 8.28
N HIS A 328 13.19 -14.37 7.79
CA HIS A 328 11.99 -13.97 7.05
C HIS A 328 11.99 -14.62 5.65
N ASN A 329 10.92 -15.35 5.33
CA ASN A 329 10.76 -16.01 4.04
C ASN A 329 9.28 -15.98 3.60
N PRO A 330 8.97 -15.48 2.38
CA PRO A 330 9.87 -14.82 1.43
C PRO A 330 10.28 -13.41 1.89
N ILE A 331 11.57 -13.09 1.84
CA ILE A 331 12.04 -11.70 2.00
C ILE A 331 11.64 -10.87 0.77
N ARG A 332 11.59 -9.54 0.88
CA ARG A 332 11.26 -8.58 -0.18
C ARG A 332 11.99 -7.28 0.16
N TYR A 333 12.19 -6.42 -0.84
CA TYR A 333 12.95 -5.18 -0.68
C TYR A 333 12.41 -4.28 0.45
N LYS A 334 11.08 -4.12 0.55
CA LYS A 334 10.42 -3.33 1.59
C LYS A 334 10.63 -3.82 3.04
N HIS A 335 11.10 -5.05 3.25
CA HIS A 335 11.39 -5.55 4.59
C HIS A 335 12.65 -4.90 5.20
N PHE A 336 13.58 -4.43 4.37
CA PHE A 336 14.86 -3.84 4.83
C PHE A 336 14.67 -2.48 5.51
N LEU A 337 13.48 -1.87 5.42
CA LEU A 337 13.15 -0.60 6.09
C LEU A 337 13.33 -0.64 7.62
N ILE A 338 13.29 -1.82 8.24
CA ILE A 338 13.55 -1.99 9.69
C ILE A 338 14.99 -1.69 10.09
N LEU A 339 15.93 -1.65 9.13
CA LEU A 339 17.34 -1.33 9.37
C LEU A 339 17.58 0.18 9.45
N ILE A 340 16.68 1.00 8.89
CA ILE A 340 16.88 2.45 8.81
C ILE A 340 16.99 3.09 10.19
N PRO A 341 16.07 2.84 11.16
CA PRO A 341 16.19 3.46 12.47
C PRO A 341 17.52 3.19 13.19
N PRO A 342 17.98 1.94 13.39
CA PRO A 342 19.25 1.70 14.08
C PRO A 342 20.45 2.23 13.29
N LEU A 343 20.47 2.11 11.95
CA LEU A 343 21.57 2.64 11.14
C LEU A 343 21.64 4.18 11.16
N ALA A 344 20.51 4.87 11.11
CA ALA A 344 20.46 6.33 11.16
C ALA A 344 20.91 6.87 12.51
N ILE A 345 20.49 6.22 13.61
CA ILE A 345 20.97 6.55 14.96
C ILE A 345 22.48 6.36 15.06
N LEU A 346 22.99 5.20 14.63
CA LEU A 346 24.43 4.90 14.64
C LEU A 346 25.21 5.88 13.77
N GLY A 347 24.73 6.21 12.56
CA GLY A 347 25.36 7.18 11.69
C GLY A 347 25.41 8.58 12.28
N GLY A 348 24.35 9.01 12.96
CA GLY A 348 24.34 10.26 13.73
C GLY A 348 25.40 10.29 14.84
N ILE A 349 25.56 9.17 15.56
CA ILE A 349 26.60 9.00 16.59
C ILE A 349 28.00 9.04 15.96
N THR A 350 28.20 8.36 14.83
CA THR A 350 29.48 8.32 14.10
C THR A 350 29.97 9.71 13.74
N ILE A 351 29.13 10.52 13.07
CA ILE A 351 29.54 11.85 12.64
C ILE A 351 29.80 12.76 13.86
N TYR A 352 29.01 12.63 14.92
CA TYR A 352 29.22 13.36 16.15
C TYR A 352 30.57 13.02 16.80
N ASP A 353 30.86 11.74 17.01
CA ASP A 353 32.09 11.28 17.66
C ASP A 353 33.33 11.57 16.80
N LEU A 354 33.23 11.41 15.46
CA LEU A 354 34.33 11.70 14.54
C LEU A 354 34.66 13.19 14.49
N GLY A 355 33.65 14.06 14.48
CA GLY A 355 33.85 15.51 14.56
C GLY A 355 34.62 15.92 15.82
N PHE A 356 34.34 15.27 16.96
CA PHE A 356 35.08 15.47 18.20
C PHE A 356 36.54 15.02 18.08
N ARG A 357 36.81 13.83 17.55
CA ARG A 357 38.19 13.32 17.40
C ARG A 357 39.04 14.19 16.48
N ILE A 358 38.48 14.64 15.35
CA ILE A 358 39.18 15.51 14.40
C ILE A 358 39.47 16.88 15.04
N TYR A 359 38.50 17.43 15.80
CA TYR A 359 38.72 18.65 16.56
C TYR A 359 39.91 18.51 17.53
N ASP A 360 39.98 17.42 18.29
CA ASP A 360 41.06 17.17 19.24
C ASP A 360 42.42 16.99 18.54
N LEU A 361 42.44 16.34 17.38
CA LEU A 361 43.65 16.14 16.55
C LEU A 361 44.19 17.46 15.96
N ILE A 362 43.32 18.30 15.40
CA ILE A 362 43.74 19.46 14.60
C ILE A 362 43.86 20.73 15.44
N ILE A 363 42.96 20.95 16.40
CA ILE A 363 42.77 22.27 17.03
C ILE A 363 43.32 22.32 18.45
N SER A 364 43.37 21.20 19.18
CA SER A 364 43.85 21.20 20.57
C SER A 364 44.56 19.89 20.98
N PRO A 365 45.74 19.59 20.42
CA PRO A 365 46.47 18.35 20.68
C PRO A 365 47.03 18.18 22.12
N LYS A 366 46.86 19.16 23.02
CA LYS A 366 47.46 19.17 24.38
C LYS A 366 46.47 19.32 25.55
N SER A 367 45.32 18.66 25.51
CA SER A 367 44.39 18.62 26.66
C SER A 367 44.07 17.18 27.05
N THR A 368 45.05 16.51 27.66
CA THR A 368 44.82 15.29 28.44
C THR A 368 44.14 15.64 29.75
N SER A 369 43.16 14.82 30.13
CA SER A 369 42.53 14.72 31.46
C SER A 369 41.40 15.71 31.82
N GLU A 370 40.25 15.08 32.08
CA GLU A 370 39.10 15.46 32.91
C GLU A 370 38.29 16.74 32.64
N ARG A 371 37.01 16.49 32.29
CA ARG A 371 35.82 17.35 32.45
C ARG A 371 36.03 18.86 32.22
N VAL A 372 35.80 19.31 30.99
CA VAL A 372 35.53 20.73 30.72
C VAL A 372 34.28 20.91 29.86
N VAL A 373 33.23 21.33 30.54
CA VAL A 373 31.95 21.81 30.01
C VAL A 373 32.14 23.24 29.47
N GLN A 374 31.49 23.52 28.33
CA GLN A 374 31.08 24.83 27.74
C GLN A 374 31.95 25.55 26.67
N ASN A 375 31.51 25.34 25.41
CA ASN A 375 30.80 26.30 24.53
C ASN A 375 31.47 27.02 23.31
N PRO A 376 32.78 26.90 23.02
CA PRO A 376 33.31 27.19 21.67
C PRO A 376 33.56 25.93 20.83
N LYS A 377 33.99 24.83 21.48
CA LYS A 377 34.41 23.57 20.83
C LYS A 377 33.29 22.90 20.03
N SER A 378 32.06 22.95 20.53
CA SER A 378 30.90 22.28 19.93
C SER A 378 30.51 22.84 18.56
N LYS A 379 30.78 24.13 18.28
CA LYS A 379 30.47 24.73 16.98
C LYS A 379 31.43 24.23 15.89
N ILE A 380 32.70 24.08 16.22
CA ILE A 380 33.72 23.62 15.27
C ILE A 380 33.57 22.12 15.01
N VAL A 381 33.35 21.33 16.06
CA VAL A 381 32.97 19.91 15.94
C VAL A 381 31.73 19.75 15.04
N ALA A 382 30.70 20.57 15.26
CA ALA A 382 29.52 20.55 14.41
C ALA A 382 29.83 20.93 12.96
N GLY A 383 30.69 21.94 12.72
CA GLY A 383 31.15 22.30 11.39
C GLY A 383 31.88 21.16 10.68
N ILE A 384 32.83 20.50 11.35
CA ILE A 384 33.55 19.34 10.81
C ILE A 384 32.57 18.20 10.50
N GLY A 385 31.69 17.87 11.44
CA GLY A 385 30.69 16.82 11.25
C GLY A 385 29.76 17.10 10.06
N ILE A 386 29.31 18.35 9.89
CA ILE A 386 28.49 18.78 8.76
C ILE A 386 29.27 18.65 7.45
N VAL A 387 30.52 19.09 7.38
CA VAL A 387 31.34 18.97 6.15
C VAL A 387 31.56 17.50 5.77
N LEU A 388 31.86 16.63 6.74
CA LEU A 388 31.98 15.19 6.51
C LEU A 388 30.67 14.59 5.99
N LEU A 389 29.55 14.93 6.63
CA LEU A 389 28.23 14.49 6.20
C LEU A 389 27.93 14.97 4.79
N LEU A 390 28.15 16.25 4.47
CA LEU A 390 27.90 16.81 3.14
C LEU A 390 28.78 16.16 2.06
N GLY A 391 30.06 15.91 2.35
CA GLY A 391 30.97 15.23 1.43
C GLY A 391 30.54 13.78 1.13
N LEU A 392 30.19 13.02 2.17
CA LEU A 392 29.64 11.67 2.01
C LEU A 392 28.29 11.70 1.31
N TYR A 393 27.43 12.64 1.66
CA TYR A 393 26.08 12.72 1.11
C TYR A 393 26.07 13.18 -0.36
N ALA A 394 27.02 14.04 -0.76
CA ALA A 394 27.22 14.41 -2.16
C ALA A 394 27.45 13.18 -3.05
N TRP A 395 28.14 12.16 -2.53
CA TRP A 395 28.29 10.87 -3.21
C TRP A 395 26.97 10.10 -3.37
N GLN A 396 26.01 10.28 -2.46
CA GLN A 396 24.70 9.61 -2.49
C GLN A 396 23.70 10.31 -3.44
N ILE A 397 23.91 11.59 -3.77
CA ILE A 397 23.01 12.39 -4.62
C ILE A 397 22.67 11.68 -5.94
N PRO A 398 23.62 11.11 -6.71
CA PRO A 398 23.27 10.40 -7.94
C PRO A 398 22.32 9.23 -7.73
N ALA A 399 22.43 8.49 -6.62
CA ALA A 399 21.50 7.39 -6.32
C ALA A 399 20.11 7.92 -5.96
N ALA A 400 20.03 8.99 -5.15
CA ALA A 400 18.77 9.65 -4.84
C ALA A 400 18.11 10.23 -6.09
N VAL A 401 18.88 10.88 -6.98
CA VAL A 401 18.40 11.42 -8.26
C VAL A 401 17.90 10.31 -9.17
N ARG A 402 18.62 9.19 -9.29
CA ARG A 402 18.14 8.03 -10.08
C ARG A 402 16.82 7.50 -9.54
N MET A 403 16.68 7.37 -8.22
CA MET A 403 15.44 6.91 -7.59
C MET A 403 14.29 7.89 -7.86
N VAL A 404 14.56 9.19 -7.72
CA VAL A 404 13.60 10.25 -8.03
C VAL A 404 13.25 10.26 -9.51
N GLN A 405 14.19 10.07 -10.43
CA GLN A 405 13.95 10.03 -11.88
C GLN A 405 13.18 8.77 -12.30
N ALA A 406 13.52 7.61 -11.74
CA ALA A 406 12.76 6.37 -11.92
C ALA A 406 11.33 6.52 -11.37
N SER A 407 11.17 7.27 -10.27
CA SER A 407 9.88 7.68 -9.75
C SER A 407 9.24 8.83 -10.55
N ALA A 408 9.97 9.70 -11.23
CA ALA A 408 9.41 10.93 -11.80
C ALA A 408 8.55 10.68 -13.05
N ALA A 409 8.35 9.42 -13.44
CA ALA A 409 7.30 9.05 -14.38
C ALA A 409 5.96 9.66 -13.90
N ILE A 410 5.26 10.30 -14.83
CA ILE A 410 3.89 10.80 -14.61
C ILE A 410 3.06 9.61 -14.10
N PRO A 411 2.10 9.79 -13.17
CA PRO A 411 1.17 8.73 -12.76
C PRO A 411 0.25 8.42 -13.94
N GLN A 412 0.79 7.71 -14.91
CA GLN A 412 0.13 7.16 -16.07
C GLN A 412 0.35 5.65 -16.01
N PRO A 413 -0.59 4.88 -16.54
CA PRO A 413 -0.34 3.47 -16.80
C PRO A 413 0.92 3.33 -17.69
N PRO A 414 1.69 2.24 -17.52
CA PRO A 414 2.69 1.80 -18.48
C PRO A 414 2.16 1.87 -19.93
N PRO A 415 2.99 2.21 -20.94
CA PRO A 415 2.53 2.39 -22.32
C PRO A 415 1.78 1.19 -22.90
N ASP A 416 2.17 -0.02 -22.54
CA ASP A 416 1.52 -1.28 -22.86
C ASP A 416 0.15 -1.43 -22.17
N GLU A 417 0.03 -0.99 -20.92
CA GLU A 417 -1.26 -0.97 -20.20
C GLU A 417 -2.25 0.07 -20.76
N VAL A 418 -1.79 1.12 -21.46
CA VAL A 418 -2.70 2.12 -22.08
C VAL A 418 -3.65 1.45 -23.07
N GLU A 419 -3.17 0.49 -23.86
CA GLU A 419 -3.97 -0.26 -24.82
C GLU A 419 -4.98 -1.17 -24.12
N ALA A 420 -4.52 -1.91 -23.09
CA ALA A 420 -5.38 -2.74 -22.25
C ALA A 420 -6.49 -1.92 -21.58
N LEU A 421 -6.17 -0.72 -21.07
CA LEU A 421 -7.13 0.19 -20.44
C LEU A 421 -8.17 0.70 -21.44
N ALA A 422 -7.74 1.15 -22.62
CA ALA A 422 -8.67 1.58 -23.66
C ALA A 422 -9.63 0.45 -24.06
N PHE A 423 -9.12 -0.79 -24.14
CA PHE A 423 -9.95 -1.96 -24.40
C PHE A 423 -10.95 -2.23 -23.27
N ILE A 424 -10.49 -2.30 -22.02
CA ILE A 424 -11.36 -2.50 -20.84
C ILE A 424 -12.45 -1.43 -20.79
N GLU A 425 -12.10 -0.17 -21.05
CA GLU A 425 -13.05 0.94 -21.09
C GLU A 425 -14.09 0.82 -22.20
N SER A 426 -13.71 0.20 -23.32
CA SER A 426 -14.63 -0.02 -24.43
C SER A 426 -15.66 -1.12 -24.16
N VAL A 427 -15.36 -2.10 -23.30
CA VAL A 427 -16.21 -3.29 -23.07
C VAL A 427 -16.82 -3.39 -21.68
N THR A 428 -16.52 -2.43 -20.79
CA THR A 428 -17.06 -2.36 -19.42
C THR A 428 -17.43 -0.92 -19.06
N ALA A 429 -18.31 -0.74 -18.07
CA ALA A 429 -18.62 0.54 -17.44
C ALA A 429 -17.80 0.78 -16.16
N PRO A 430 -17.62 2.04 -15.71
CA PRO A 430 -17.02 2.34 -14.42
C PRO A 430 -17.75 1.64 -13.28
N GLY A 431 -17.00 1.01 -12.37
CA GLY A 431 -17.56 0.22 -11.27
C GLY A 431 -17.93 -1.22 -11.61
N ASP A 432 -17.91 -1.61 -12.90
CA ASP A 432 -18.12 -3.01 -13.30
C ASP A 432 -17.05 -3.92 -12.69
N CYS A 433 -17.39 -5.20 -12.58
CA CYS A 433 -16.46 -6.20 -12.12
C CYS A 433 -15.39 -6.52 -13.17
N LEU A 434 -14.14 -6.59 -12.72
CA LEU A 434 -13.01 -7.12 -13.49
C LEU A 434 -12.18 -8.06 -12.60
N ILE A 435 -11.80 -9.22 -13.12
CA ILE A 435 -10.89 -10.14 -12.43
C ILE A 435 -9.48 -9.88 -12.95
N SER A 436 -8.53 -9.56 -12.08
CA SER A 436 -7.13 -9.40 -12.48
C SER A 436 -6.16 -9.82 -11.40
N ASP A 437 -4.95 -10.20 -11.81
CA ASP A 437 -3.79 -10.27 -10.91
C ASP A 437 -2.94 -8.99 -10.89
N ASP A 438 -3.35 -7.98 -11.65
CA ASP A 438 -2.81 -6.62 -11.64
C ASP A 438 -3.78 -5.61 -11.02
N MET A 439 -3.51 -5.23 -9.77
CA MET A 439 -4.34 -4.27 -9.04
C MET A 439 -4.20 -2.82 -9.56
N PRO A 440 -3.02 -2.36 -10.04
CA PRO A 440 -2.91 -1.11 -10.78
C PRO A 440 -3.84 -1.02 -11.99
N LEU A 441 -3.90 -2.03 -12.87
CA LEU A 441 -4.82 -2.04 -14.02
C LEU A 441 -6.30 -1.90 -13.60
N LEU A 442 -6.72 -2.60 -12.54
CA LEU A 442 -8.05 -2.44 -11.92
C LEU A 442 -8.30 -1.02 -11.43
N TYR A 443 -7.30 -0.45 -10.76
CA TYR A 443 -7.39 0.89 -10.23
C TYR A 443 -7.52 1.93 -11.35
N TRP A 444 -6.64 1.88 -12.36
CA TRP A 444 -6.59 2.78 -13.50
C TRP A 444 -7.84 2.71 -14.35
N SER A 445 -8.32 1.50 -14.63
CA SER A 445 -9.58 1.32 -15.33
C SER A 445 -10.75 1.83 -14.51
N GLY A 446 -10.67 2.00 -13.19
CA GLY A 446 -11.86 2.40 -12.40
C GLY A 446 -12.86 1.26 -12.22
N ARG A 447 -12.42 0.00 -12.34
CA ARG A 447 -13.23 -1.21 -12.18
C ARG A 447 -13.01 -1.80 -10.79
N MET A 448 -13.89 -2.70 -10.39
CA MET A 448 -13.88 -3.31 -9.07
C MET A 448 -13.47 -4.78 -9.18
N ALA A 449 -12.56 -5.21 -8.31
CA ALA A 449 -12.34 -6.64 -8.11
C ALA A 449 -13.51 -7.24 -7.33
N PRO A 450 -13.86 -8.52 -7.53
CA PRO A 450 -14.66 -9.25 -6.55
C PRO A 450 -14.06 -9.10 -5.14
N PRO A 451 -14.84 -8.88 -4.07
CA PRO A 451 -14.28 -8.68 -2.72
C PRO A 451 -13.29 -9.78 -2.27
N PRO A 452 -13.51 -11.08 -2.55
CA PRO A 452 -12.54 -12.13 -2.23
C PRO A 452 -11.23 -12.07 -3.04
N LEU A 453 -11.21 -11.32 -4.14
CA LEU A 453 -10.07 -11.07 -5.03
C LEU A 453 -9.48 -9.66 -4.90
N ALA A 454 -9.82 -8.94 -3.82
CA ALA A 454 -9.24 -7.63 -3.50
C ALA A 454 -7.71 -7.63 -3.34
N GLU A 455 -7.09 -8.81 -3.25
CA GLU A 455 -5.65 -9.02 -3.35
C GLU A 455 -5.37 -10.34 -4.07
N VAL A 456 -4.80 -10.32 -5.28
CA VAL A 456 -4.32 -11.54 -5.97
C VAL A 456 -2.79 -11.55 -5.95
N SER A 457 -2.22 -12.08 -4.87
CA SER A 457 -0.77 -12.09 -4.65
C SER A 457 -0.16 -13.48 -4.81
N THR A 458 1.11 -13.54 -5.23
CA THR A 458 1.90 -14.77 -5.31
C THR A 458 1.83 -15.58 -4.01
N ASN A 459 1.83 -14.91 -2.86
CA ASN A 459 1.74 -15.60 -1.56
C ASN A 459 0.41 -16.34 -1.38
N ARG A 460 -0.72 -15.81 -1.88
CA ARG A 460 -2.01 -16.52 -1.82
C ARG A 460 -2.03 -17.74 -2.72
N LEU A 461 -1.47 -17.61 -3.93
CA LEU A 461 -1.39 -18.68 -4.92
C LEU A 461 -0.47 -19.81 -4.42
N GLU A 462 0.75 -19.48 -3.98
CA GLU A 462 1.74 -20.46 -3.49
C GLU A 462 1.32 -21.15 -2.20
N SER A 463 0.62 -20.44 -1.30
CA SER A 463 0.14 -21.03 -0.04
C SER A 463 -1.10 -21.92 -0.21
N GLY A 464 -1.72 -21.94 -1.39
CA GLY A 464 -3.02 -22.58 -1.62
C GLY A 464 -4.20 -21.83 -0.97
N ALA A 465 -4.00 -20.59 -0.49
CA ALA A 465 -5.08 -19.75 0.03
C ALA A 465 -6.00 -19.19 -1.08
N LEU A 466 -5.58 -19.31 -2.34
CA LEU A 466 -6.37 -19.04 -3.53
C LEU A 466 -6.14 -20.17 -4.53
N THR A 467 -7.20 -20.92 -4.84
CA THR A 467 -7.14 -22.14 -5.64
C THR A 467 -7.99 -22.02 -6.91
N THR A 468 -7.77 -22.90 -7.89
CA THR A 468 -8.59 -22.96 -9.11
C THR A 468 -10.08 -23.11 -8.79
N PRO A 469 -10.54 -24.05 -7.93
CA PRO A 469 -11.97 -24.15 -7.60
C PRO A 469 -12.53 -22.88 -6.96
N ALA A 470 -11.75 -22.19 -6.13
CA ALA A 470 -12.18 -20.94 -5.52
C ALA A 470 -12.31 -19.81 -6.56
N LEU A 471 -11.36 -19.71 -7.49
CA LEU A 471 -11.40 -18.71 -8.57
C LEU A 471 -12.57 -18.95 -9.54
N ILE A 472 -12.85 -20.20 -9.89
CA ILE A 472 -14.02 -20.58 -10.69
C ILE A 472 -15.30 -20.22 -9.94
N ALA A 473 -15.42 -20.61 -8.67
CA ALA A 473 -16.61 -20.31 -7.88
C ALA A 473 -16.87 -18.80 -7.73
N ILE A 474 -15.81 -17.99 -7.53
CA ILE A 474 -15.93 -16.53 -7.53
C ILE A 474 -16.36 -16.04 -8.92
N SER A 475 -15.72 -16.54 -9.97
CA SER A 475 -16.05 -16.17 -11.36
C SER A 475 -17.50 -16.50 -11.68
N ASP A 476 -18.04 -17.64 -11.25
CA ASP A 476 -19.45 -18.03 -11.46
C ASP A 476 -20.43 -17.15 -10.68
N GLN A 477 -20.07 -16.74 -9.47
CA GLN A 477 -20.91 -15.91 -8.60
C GLN A 477 -20.89 -14.41 -8.96
N THR A 478 -20.00 -14.01 -9.85
CA THR A 478 -19.81 -12.61 -10.25
C THR A 478 -19.98 -12.44 -11.75
N ASP A 479 -20.50 -11.28 -12.15
CA ASP A 479 -20.68 -10.95 -13.56
C ASP A 479 -19.48 -10.13 -14.09
N CYS A 480 -18.27 -10.66 -13.93
CA CYS A 480 -17.07 -9.99 -14.42
C CYS A 480 -16.93 -10.28 -15.91
N GLN A 481 -17.12 -9.26 -16.74
CA GLN A 481 -17.06 -9.41 -18.20
C GLN A 481 -15.63 -9.50 -18.74
N VAL A 482 -14.62 -9.22 -17.90
CA VAL A 482 -13.20 -9.23 -18.27
C VAL A 482 -12.37 -9.97 -17.22
N VAL A 483 -11.46 -10.82 -17.71
CA VAL A 483 -10.37 -11.44 -16.94
C VAL A 483 -9.03 -11.00 -17.53
N ALA A 484 -8.19 -10.41 -16.68
CA ALA A 484 -6.88 -9.87 -17.02
C ALA A 484 -5.78 -10.54 -16.17
N ALA A 485 -5.21 -11.64 -16.64
CA ALA A 485 -4.15 -12.40 -15.96
C ALA A 485 -2.74 -11.98 -16.41
N VAL A 486 -2.43 -10.70 -16.28
CA VAL A 486 -1.37 -10.00 -17.04
C VAL A 486 -0.04 -9.91 -16.30
N THR A 487 -0.02 -10.15 -14.98
CA THR A 487 1.26 -10.29 -14.25
C THR A 487 1.83 -11.70 -14.32
N ASN A 488 1.22 -12.57 -15.15
CA ASN A 488 1.53 -13.99 -15.29
C ASN A 488 1.44 -14.79 -13.97
N ARG A 489 0.77 -14.27 -12.93
CA ARG A 489 0.66 -14.98 -11.65
C ARG A 489 -0.44 -16.03 -11.73
N ILE A 490 -1.64 -15.65 -12.16
CA ILE A 490 -2.74 -16.61 -12.32
C ILE A 490 -2.35 -17.66 -13.36
N THR A 491 -1.84 -17.24 -14.52
CA THR A 491 -1.42 -18.14 -15.60
C THR A 491 -0.35 -19.14 -15.16
N LYS A 492 0.66 -18.71 -14.40
CA LYS A 492 1.72 -19.59 -13.90
C LYS A 492 1.23 -20.57 -12.82
N TYR A 493 0.47 -20.08 -11.84
CA TYR A 493 0.16 -20.88 -10.64
C TYR A 493 -1.17 -21.63 -10.73
N LEU A 494 -2.10 -21.19 -11.58
CA LEU A 494 -3.43 -21.76 -11.76
C LEU A 494 -3.77 -21.92 -13.26
N PRO A 495 -2.98 -22.68 -14.04
CA PRO A 495 -3.21 -22.85 -15.48
C PRO A 495 -4.60 -23.43 -15.80
N ASP A 496 -5.10 -24.36 -14.97
CA ASP A 496 -6.44 -24.93 -15.12
C ASP A 496 -7.56 -23.88 -15.03
N TYR A 497 -7.36 -22.80 -14.26
CA TYR A 497 -8.29 -21.68 -14.27
C TYR A 497 -8.27 -20.95 -15.61
N MET A 498 -7.08 -20.75 -16.20
CA MET A 498 -6.99 -20.11 -17.51
C MET A 498 -7.60 -20.97 -18.62
N ASP A 499 -7.54 -22.29 -18.52
CA ASP A 499 -8.25 -23.17 -19.45
C ASP A 499 -9.76 -23.10 -19.28
N TRP A 500 -10.25 -22.95 -18.03
CA TRP A 500 -11.65 -22.63 -17.78
C TRP A 500 -12.04 -21.27 -18.36
N VAL A 501 -11.22 -20.23 -18.20
CA VAL A 501 -11.47 -18.89 -18.77
C VAL A 501 -11.60 -18.97 -20.29
N LYS A 502 -10.68 -19.64 -20.99
CA LYS A 502 -10.74 -19.82 -22.45
C LYS A 502 -12.02 -20.53 -22.94
N GLN A 503 -12.66 -21.34 -22.09
CA GLN A 503 -13.90 -22.05 -22.41
C GLN A 503 -15.16 -21.23 -22.11
N ASN A 504 -15.07 -20.24 -21.22
CA ASN A 504 -16.21 -19.49 -20.70
C ASN A 504 -16.23 -18.02 -21.13
N TYR A 505 -15.22 -17.56 -21.86
CA TYR A 505 -15.12 -16.21 -22.43
C TYR A 505 -14.94 -16.33 -23.94
N LEU A 506 -15.77 -15.62 -24.71
CA LEU A 506 -15.75 -15.72 -26.18
C LEU A 506 -14.57 -14.99 -26.81
N GLY A 507 -14.20 -13.88 -26.21
CA GLY A 507 -13.28 -12.92 -26.79
C GLY A 507 -11.90 -12.98 -26.17
N ARG A 508 -10.89 -12.71 -27.00
CA ARG A 508 -9.50 -12.52 -26.59
C ARG A 508 -8.96 -11.25 -27.21
N PHE A 509 -8.41 -10.36 -26.38
CA PHE A 509 -7.72 -9.15 -26.81
C PHE A 509 -6.25 -9.27 -26.44
N HIS A 510 -5.38 -9.17 -27.42
CA HIS A 510 -3.93 -9.29 -27.24
C HIS A 510 -3.31 -7.90 -27.17
N TYR A 511 -2.48 -7.66 -26.16
CA TYR A 511 -1.71 -6.43 -26.02
C TYR A 511 -0.33 -6.76 -25.45
N GLY A 512 0.73 -6.15 -25.98
CA GLY A 512 2.10 -6.50 -25.57
C GLY A 512 2.39 -8.00 -25.76
N GLU A 513 2.69 -8.72 -24.68
CA GLU A 513 2.86 -10.18 -24.64
C GLU A 513 1.68 -10.89 -23.93
N ASP A 514 0.67 -10.15 -23.51
CA ASP A 514 -0.40 -10.61 -22.64
C ASP A 514 -1.75 -10.70 -23.35
N ASP A 515 -2.70 -11.35 -22.70
CA ASP A 515 -4.07 -11.50 -23.18
C ASP A 515 -5.09 -11.08 -22.12
N LEU A 516 -6.10 -10.36 -22.57
CA LEU A 516 -7.35 -10.17 -21.86
C LEU A 516 -8.41 -11.10 -22.45
N TYR A 517 -9.17 -11.75 -21.57
CA TYR A 517 -10.32 -12.54 -21.95
C TYR A 517 -11.58 -11.77 -21.59
N PHE A 518 -12.55 -11.74 -22.49
CA PHE A 518 -13.76 -10.94 -22.31
C PHE A 518 -15.00 -11.61 -22.93
N ALA A 519 -16.17 -11.02 -22.72
CA ALA A 519 -17.46 -11.56 -23.13
C ALA A 519 -17.75 -12.90 -22.46
N LYS A 520 -18.03 -12.84 -21.15
CA LYS A 520 -18.35 -14.02 -20.35
C LYS A 520 -19.64 -14.64 -20.85
N ILE A 521 -19.62 -15.94 -21.11
CA ILE A 521 -20.82 -16.74 -21.40
C ILE A 521 -21.53 -16.99 -20.06
N THR A 522 -22.70 -16.36 -19.87
CA THR A 522 -23.52 -16.57 -18.67
C THR A 522 -24.76 -17.43 -18.99
N THR A 523 -25.38 -17.98 -17.95
CA THR A 523 -26.64 -18.73 -18.06
C THR A 523 -27.78 -18.09 -17.26
N ASP A 524 -27.49 -17.11 -16.40
CA ASP A 524 -28.47 -16.40 -15.58
C ASP A 524 -28.35 -14.87 -15.78
N PRO A 525 -28.94 -14.32 -16.87
CA PRO A 525 -28.91 -12.88 -17.12
C PRO A 525 -29.75 -12.12 -16.10
N ARG A 526 -29.19 -11.04 -15.53
CA ARG A 526 -29.90 -10.15 -14.62
C ARG A 526 -29.86 -8.68 -15.08
N PRO A 527 -30.42 -8.35 -16.27
CA PRO A 527 -30.57 -6.96 -16.67
C PRO A 527 -31.47 -6.21 -15.69
N ALA A 528 -31.17 -4.93 -15.44
CA ALA A 528 -31.98 -4.09 -14.56
C ALA A 528 -33.41 -3.89 -15.10
N THR A 529 -33.55 -3.85 -16.43
CA THR A 529 -34.85 -3.81 -17.11
C THR A 529 -35.00 -5.07 -17.97
N PRO A 530 -35.67 -6.12 -17.47
CA PRO A 530 -35.97 -7.31 -18.26
C PRO A 530 -36.94 -6.97 -19.39
N LEU A 531 -36.57 -7.32 -20.62
CA LEU A 531 -37.39 -7.14 -21.81
C LEU A 531 -37.08 -8.26 -22.80
N ARG A 532 -38.06 -9.12 -23.04
CA ARG A 532 -37.86 -10.30 -23.90
C ARG A 532 -38.36 -10.04 -25.31
N ALA A 533 -37.51 -10.32 -26.29
CA ALA A 533 -37.85 -10.22 -27.70
C ALA A 533 -37.05 -11.27 -28.50
N ASP A 534 -37.67 -11.90 -29.50
CA ASP A 534 -37.04 -12.91 -30.34
C ASP A 534 -36.80 -12.36 -31.75
N PHE A 535 -35.54 -12.35 -32.18
CA PHE A 535 -35.13 -11.97 -33.53
C PHE A 535 -34.94 -13.24 -34.37
N ASP A 536 -35.89 -13.46 -35.29
CA ASP A 536 -35.94 -14.56 -36.25
C ASP A 536 -35.78 -15.97 -35.64
N GLY A 537 -36.09 -16.13 -34.35
CA GLY A 537 -35.84 -17.37 -33.60
C GLY A 537 -34.36 -17.74 -33.43
N GLN A 538 -33.43 -16.90 -33.89
CA GLN A 538 -31.97 -17.13 -33.82
C GLN A 538 -31.36 -16.48 -32.58
N ILE A 539 -31.74 -15.23 -32.28
CA ILE A 539 -31.18 -14.45 -31.17
C ILE A 539 -32.33 -13.88 -30.34
N ARG A 540 -32.28 -14.10 -29.03
CA ARG A 540 -33.23 -13.54 -28.07
C ARG A 540 -32.59 -12.39 -27.31
N PHE A 541 -33.27 -11.26 -27.23
CA PHE A 541 -32.96 -10.20 -26.30
C PHE A 541 -33.60 -10.49 -24.93
N HIS A 542 -32.86 -10.31 -23.84
CA HIS A 542 -33.34 -10.55 -22.46
C HIS A 542 -33.60 -9.26 -21.69
N GLY A 543 -33.00 -8.15 -22.10
CA GLY A 543 -33.18 -6.86 -21.47
C GLY A 543 -31.93 -6.00 -21.52
N TYR A 544 -31.98 -4.89 -20.80
CA TYR A 544 -30.89 -3.94 -20.75
C TYR A 544 -30.71 -3.32 -19.36
N THR A 545 -29.54 -2.74 -19.13
CA THR A 545 -29.23 -1.90 -17.99
C THR A 545 -28.69 -0.57 -18.51
N LEU A 546 -29.34 0.53 -18.13
CA LEU A 546 -28.81 1.87 -18.37
C LEU A 546 -28.13 2.36 -17.10
N SER A 547 -26.83 2.64 -17.17
CA SER A 547 -26.04 3.06 -16.01
C SER A 547 -25.64 4.53 -16.12
N GLY A 548 -25.60 5.25 -14.98
CA GLY A 548 -25.24 6.66 -14.94
C GLY A 548 -26.40 7.64 -15.22
N THR A 549 -26.08 8.94 -15.26
CA THR A 549 -27.07 10.00 -15.53
C THR A 549 -26.98 10.43 -16.99
N ALA A 550 -28.11 10.42 -17.70
CA ALA A 550 -28.19 10.92 -19.05
C ALA A 550 -28.22 12.46 -19.06
N SER A 551 -27.32 13.08 -19.81
CA SER A 551 -27.25 14.54 -19.95
C SER A 551 -26.67 14.90 -21.32
N PRO A 552 -26.99 16.07 -21.88
CA PRO A 552 -26.47 16.48 -23.19
C PRO A 552 -24.94 16.45 -23.23
N GLY A 553 -24.38 15.89 -24.30
CA GLY A 553 -22.92 15.78 -24.50
C GLY A 553 -22.22 14.69 -23.70
N VAL A 554 -22.95 13.90 -22.88
CA VAL A 554 -22.39 12.80 -22.09
C VAL A 554 -22.53 11.48 -22.85
N ARG A 555 -21.56 10.57 -22.64
CA ARG A 555 -21.67 9.17 -23.06
C ARG A 555 -22.32 8.35 -21.95
N VAL A 556 -23.43 7.69 -22.27
CA VAL A 556 -24.16 6.85 -21.31
C VAL A 556 -23.88 5.37 -21.61
N PRO A 557 -23.39 4.58 -20.64
CA PRO A 557 -23.23 3.15 -20.80
C PRO A 557 -24.61 2.46 -20.81
N LEU A 558 -24.86 1.72 -21.89
CA LEU A 558 -26.03 0.87 -22.07
C LEU A 558 -25.55 -0.58 -22.19
N THR A 559 -25.88 -1.39 -21.20
CA THR A 559 -25.58 -2.82 -21.21
C THR A 559 -26.73 -3.57 -21.84
N LEU A 560 -26.47 -4.35 -22.88
CA LEU A 560 -27.45 -5.15 -23.61
C LEU A 560 -27.21 -6.64 -23.34
N VAL A 561 -28.29 -7.38 -23.12
CA VAL A 561 -28.22 -8.81 -22.79
C VAL A 561 -28.91 -9.64 -23.86
N TRP A 562 -28.12 -10.48 -24.51
CA TRP A 562 -28.52 -11.31 -25.65
C TRP A 562 -28.34 -12.79 -25.36
N GLN A 563 -29.12 -13.65 -26.00
CA GLN A 563 -28.96 -15.09 -25.97
C GLN A 563 -29.07 -15.67 -27.38
N ALA A 564 -28.06 -16.40 -27.82
CA ALA A 564 -28.15 -17.21 -29.02
C ALA A 564 -29.12 -18.38 -28.77
N GLN A 565 -30.27 -18.43 -29.44
CA GLN A 565 -31.18 -19.59 -29.39
C GLN A 565 -30.59 -20.78 -30.17
N THR A 566 -29.94 -20.46 -31.29
CA THR A 566 -29.11 -21.37 -32.10
C THR A 566 -27.75 -20.73 -32.31
N ALA A 567 -26.71 -21.51 -32.64
CA ALA A 567 -25.42 -20.95 -33.03
C ALA A 567 -25.59 -20.15 -34.34
N PRO A 568 -25.53 -18.81 -34.33
CA PRO A 568 -25.74 -18.02 -35.54
C PRO A 568 -24.64 -18.30 -36.57
N THR A 569 -24.94 -18.22 -37.85
CA THR A 569 -23.94 -18.39 -38.92
C THR A 569 -23.57 -17.07 -39.60
N VAL A 570 -24.14 -15.97 -39.13
CA VAL A 570 -23.95 -14.61 -39.66
C VAL A 570 -23.44 -13.72 -38.53
N ASP A 571 -22.55 -12.80 -38.86
CA ASP A 571 -22.02 -11.77 -37.96
C ASP A 571 -22.88 -10.50 -38.04
N TYR A 572 -24.02 -10.54 -37.35
CA TYR A 572 -24.92 -9.40 -37.27
C TYR A 572 -24.28 -8.23 -36.54
N ALA A 573 -24.56 -7.01 -37.03
CA ALA A 573 -24.28 -5.78 -36.32
C ALA A 573 -25.51 -5.38 -35.48
N ILE A 574 -25.26 -4.83 -34.30
CA ILE A 574 -26.26 -4.23 -33.42
C ILE A 574 -26.36 -2.75 -33.76
N PHE A 575 -27.58 -2.23 -33.86
CA PHE A 575 -27.84 -0.79 -33.89
C PHE A 575 -28.59 -0.37 -32.64
N VAL A 576 -28.26 0.81 -32.10
CA VAL A 576 -29.05 1.48 -31.07
C VAL A 576 -29.32 2.93 -31.45
N GLN A 577 -30.59 3.27 -31.58
CA GLN A 577 -31.04 4.59 -32.01
C GLN A 577 -31.75 5.33 -30.89
N LEU A 578 -31.34 6.57 -30.64
CA LEU A 578 -32.10 7.52 -29.84
C LEU A 578 -33.01 8.33 -30.76
N ARG A 579 -34.32 8.29 -30.53
CA ARG A 579 -35.30 9.01 -31.36
C ARG A 579 -36.16 9.97 -30.56
N ASP A 580 -36.55 11.07 -31.20
CA ASP A 580 -37.52 12.03 -30.64
C ASP A 580 -38.96 11.52 -30.77
N ALA A 581 -39.92 12.31 -30.26
CA ALA A 581 -41.35 12.00 -30.34
C ALA A 581 -41.91 11.99 -31.78
N ALA A 582 -41.21 12.62 -32.73
CA ALA A 582 -41.53 12.61 -34.15
C ALA A 582 -40.84 11.44 -34.90
N ASN A 583 -40.20 10.52 -34.18
CA ASN A 583 -39.45 9.37 -34.68
C ASN A 583 -38.20 9.74 -35.50
N ASN A 584 -37.67 10.96 -35.36
CA ASN A 584 -36.40 11.34 -35.95
C ASN A 584 -35.25 10.76 -35.13
N THR A 585 -34.30 10.10 -35.79
CA THR A 585 -33.06 9.62 -35.15
C THR A 585 -32.14 10.79 -34.85
N LEU A 586 -31.85 11.00 -33.57
CA LEU A 586 -30.96 12.04 -33.06
C LEU A 586 -29.52 11.57 -32.96
N THR A 587 -29.32 10.31 -32.60
CA THR A 587 -28.02 9.64 -32.56
C THR A 587 -28.19 8.14 -32.76
N ASN A 588 -27.14 7.49 -33.25
CA ASN A 588 -27.11 6.05 -33.50
C ASN A 588 -25.77 5.46 -33.05
N ALA A 589 -25.78 4.21 -32.61
CA ALA A 589 -24.61 3.44 -32.22
C ALA A 589 -24.62 2.07 -32.91
N ASP A 590 -24.02 2.01 -34.11
CA ASP A 590 -23.91 0.80 -34.93
C ASP A 590 -22.55 0.16 -34.73
N HIS A 591 -22.52 -1.14 -34.43
CA HIS A 591 -21.28 -1.89 -34.21
C HIS A 591 -21.53 -3.39 -34.32
N GLN A 592 -20.50 -4.14 -34.67
CA GLN A 592 -20.50 -5.57 -34.37
C GLN A 592 -20.22 -5.80 -32.88
N PRO A 593 -20.77 -6.87 -32.28
CA PRO A 593 -20.54 -7.14 -30.87
C PRO A 593 -19.06 -7.16 -30.48
N TYR A 594 -18.73 -6.43 -29.42
CA TYR A 594 -17.38 -6.16 -28.92
C TYR A 594 -16.43 -5.67 -30.01
N GLN A 595 -16.90 -4.76 -30.87
CA GLN A 595 -16.14 -4.21 -31.99
C GLN A 595 -15.62 -5.30 -32.96
N GLY A 596 -16.40 -6.38 -33.13
CA GLY A 596 -16.07 -7.51 -34.00
C GLY A 596 -15.14 -8.55 -33.37
N LEU A 597 -14.74 -8.38 -32.11
CA LEU A 597 -13.85 -9.32 -31.42
C LEU A 597 -14.60 -10.51 -30.78
N ALA A 598 -15.92 -10.44 -30.66
CA ALA A 598 -16.78 -11.56 -30.28
C ALA A 598 -18.07 -11.56 -31.12
N PRO A 599 -17.96 -11.75 -32.45
CA PRO A 599 -19.07 -11.55 -33.38
C PRO A 599 -20.15 -12.62 -33.18
N THR A 600 -21.39 -12.37 -33.64
CA THR A 600 -22.53 -13.25 -33.31
C THR A 600 -22.35 -14.69 -33.77
N SER A 601 -21.56 -14.98 -34.82
CA SER A 601 -21.28 -16.36 -35.23
C SER A 601 -20.40 -17.15 -34.24
N SER A 602 -19.71 -16.48 -33.33
CA SER A 602 -18.94 -17.15 -32.26
C SER A 602 -19.80 -17.53 -31.05
N TRP A 603 -21.05 -17.08 -31.00
CA TRP A 603 -21.92 -17.29 -29.84
C TRP A 603 -22.42 -18.75 -29.80
N PRO A 604 -22.17 -19.49 -28.71
CA PRO A 604 -22.64 -20.86 -28.60
C PRO A 604 -24.16 -20.91 -28.45
N ALA A 605 -24.79 -21.95 -29.00
CA ALA A 605 -26.22 -22.17 -28.81
C ALA A 605 -26.58 -22.23 -27.31
N GLY A 606 -27.60 -21.46 -26.91
CA GLY A 606 -28.03 -21.28 -25.53
C GLY A 606 -27.21 -20.27 -24.72
N GLY A 607 -26.04 -19.85 -25.20
CA GLY A 607 -25.15 -18.92 -24.52
C GLY A 607 -25.75 -17.52 -24.41
N VAL A 608 -25.60 -16.91 -23.22
CA VAL A 608 -26.04 -15.54 -22.95
C VAL A 608 -24.83 -14.62 -22.88
N ILE A 609 -24.88 -13.52 -23.62
CA ILE A 609 -23.79 -12.56 -23.81
C ILE A 609 -24.24 -11.17 -23.38
N GLN A 610 -23.38 -10.47 -22.64
CA GLN A 610 -23.66 -9.13 -22.11
C GLN A 610 -22.65 -8.12 -22.63
N GLU A 611 -23.10 -7.21 -23.48
CA GLU A 611 -22.24 -6.20 -24.07
C GLU A 611 -22.55 -4.81 -23.51
N VAL A 612 -21.50 -4.03 -23.23
CA VAL A 612 -21.61 -2.61 -22.90
C VAL A 612 -21.41 -1.79 -24.17
N ILE A 613 -22.36 -0.91 -24.45
CA ILE A 613 -22.27 0.05 -25.56
C ILE A 613 -22.30 1.46 -25.02
N TRP A 614 -21.56 2.37 -25.64
CA TRP A 614 -21.47 3.77 -25.20
C TRP A 614 -22.33 4.67 -26.09
N LEU A 615 -23.52 5.03 -25.61
CA LEU A 615 -24.42 5.93 -26.32
C LEU A 615 -23.96 7.39 -26.18
N SER A 616 -23.49 7.99 -27.27
CA SER A 616 -23.07 9.39 -27.29
C SER A 616 -24.27 10.31 -27.51
N LEU A 617 -24.66 11.07 -26.47
CA LEU A 617 -25.78 12.00 -26.55
C LEU A 617 -25.36 13.34 -27.18
N PRO A 618 -26.15 13.91 -28.11
CA PRO A 618 -25.86 15.24 -28.67
C PRO A 618 -25.70 16.31 -27.59
N ALA A 619 -24.77 17.24 -27.79
CA ALA A 619 -24.48 18.31 -26.82
C ALA A 619 -25.61 19.35 -26.73
N ASP A 620 -26.40 19.47 -27.79
CA ASP A 620 -27.55 20.35 -27.95
C ASP A 620 -28.89 19.64 -27.71
N LEU A 621 -28.87 18.41 -27.18
CA LEU A 621 -30.07 17.61 -26.91
C LEU A 621 -30.98 18.33 -25.90
N PRO A 622 -32.21 18.74 -26.27
CA PRO A 622 -33.11 19.42 -25.34
C PRO A 622 -33.54 18.53 -24.17
N PRO A 623 -33.87 19.09 -22.99
CA PRO A 623 -34.57 18.35 -21.94
C PRO A 623 -35.85 17.72 -22.47
N GLY A 624 -36.13 16.47 -22.10
CA GLY A 624 -37.27 15.74 -22.65
C GLY A 624 -37.16 14.24 -22.51
N SER A 625 -38.14 13.55 -23.08
CA SER A 625 -38.21 12.09 -23.13
C SER A 625 -37.98 11.61 -24.57
N TYR A 626 -37.05 10.68 -24.72
CA TYR A 626 -36.61 10.13 -26.00
C TYR A 626 -36.71 8.62 -25.98
N ASN A 627 -37.03 7.97 -27.10
CA ASN A 627 -37.13 6.52 -27.15
C ASN A 627 -35.83 5.89 -27.63
N LEU A 628 -35.39 4.84 -26.93
CA LEU A 628 -34.29 3.99 -27.39
C LEU A 628 -34.83 2.81 -28.18
N TYR A 629 -34.27 2.60 -29.37
CA TYR A 629 -34.56 1.47 -30.24
C TYR A 629 -33.31 0.61 -30.39
N VAL A 630 -33.46 -0.71 -30.38
CA VAL A 630 -32.38 -1.66 -30.63
C VAL A 630 -32.79 -2.69 -31.67
N GLY A 631 -31.83 -3.15 -32.47
CA GLY A 631 -32.04 -4.29 -33.35
C GLY A 631 -30.73 -4.83 -33.91
N LEU A 632 -30.87 -5.84 -34.76
CA LEU A 632 -29.76 -6.54 -35.41
C LEU A 632 -29.92 -6.40 -36.93
N TYR A 633 -28.81 -6.33 -37.65
CA TYR A 633 -28.83 -6.30 -39.12
C TYR A 633 -27.60 -6.97 -39.71
N HIS A 634 -27.72 -7.45 -40.95
CA HIS A 634 -26.59 -7.98 -41.69
C HIS A 634 -25.73 -6.82 -42.22
N PRO A 635 -24.43 -6.73 -41.86
CA PRO A 635 -23.61 -5.57 -42.20
C PRO A 635 -23.42 -5.36 -43.71
N ASP A 636 -23.34 -6.44 -44.50
CA ASP A 636 -23.17 -6.32 -45.96
C ASP A 636 -24.45 -5.98 -46.73
N THR A 637 -25.60 -6.57 -46.37
CA THR A 637 -26.87 -6.35 -47.09
C THR A 637 -27.71 -5.22 -46.49
N LEU A 638 -27.40 -4.79 -45.28
CA LEU A 638 -28.15 -3.84 -44.45
C LEU A 638 -29.57 -4.31 -44.09
N GLU A 639 -29.89 -5.58 -44.35
CA GLU A 639 -31.18 -6.17 -43.99
C GLU A 639 -31.27 -6.38 -42.47
N ARG A 640 -32.32 -5.84 -41.85
CA ARG A 640 -32.57 -6.02 -40.42
C ARG A 640 -33.09 -7.43 -40.14
N LEU A 641 -32.57 -8.06 -39.10
CA LEU A 641 -33.02 -9.37 -38.64
C LEU A 641 -34.47 -9.26 -38.15
N PRO A 642 -35.42 -10.06 -38.68
CA PRO A 642 -36.83 -9.90 -38.35
C PRO A 642 -37.12 -9.98 -36.86
N LEU A 643 -37.84 -8.99 -36.32
CA LEU A 643 -38.31 -9.02 -34.94
C LEU A 643 -39.66 -9.73 -34.87
N SER A 644 -39.75 -10.77 -34.04
CA SER A 644 -40.98 -11.56 -33.87
C SER A 644 -42.10 -10.69 -33.29
N ALA A 645 -43.30 -10.79 -33.88
CA ALA A 645 -44.47 -10.01 -33.51
C ALA A 645 -44.29 -8.48 -33.61
N ASP A 646 -43.34 -8.00 -34.41
CA ASP A 646 -43.21 -6.58 -34.73
C ASP A 646 -44.37 -6.10 -35.61
N ILE A 647 -45.14 -5.15 -35.08
CA ILE A 647 -46.26 -4.50 -35.79
C ILE A 647 -45.83 -3.23 -36.54
N SER A 648 -44.63 -2.70 -36.27
CA SER A 648 -44.10 -1.50 -36.93
C SER A 648 -43.50 -1.81 -38.31
N GLY A 649 -43.02 -3.05 -38.49
CA GLY A 649 -42.27 -3.47 -39.67
C GLY A 649 -40.85 -2.90 -39.73
N GLU A 650 -40.40 -2.19 -38.69
CA GLU A 650 -39.05 -1.63 -38.62
C GLU A 650 -38.01 -2.67 -38.19
N ASN A 651 -38.41 -3.83 -37.66
CA ASN A 651 -37.52 -4.82 -37.05
C ASN A 651 -36.64 -4.21 -35.95
N ALA A 652 -37.22 -3.32 -35.15
CA ALA A 652 -36.56 -2.59 -34.08
C ALA A 652 -37.39 -2.68 -32.78
N LEU A 653 -36.74 -3.08 -31.70
CA LEU A 653 -37.34 -3.18 -30.37
C LEU A 653 -37.21 -1.85 -29.62
N ILE A 654 -38.32 -1.34 -29.08
CA ILE A 654 -38.31 -0.17 -28.19
C ILE A 654 -37.93 -0.61 -26.78
N LEU A 655 -36.84 -0.06 -26.24
CA LEU A 655 -36.35 -0.37 -24.89
C LEU A 655 -37.14 0.38 -23.80
N GLY A 656 -37.41 1.66 -24.04
CA GLY A 656 -38.08 2.56 -23.10
C GLY A 656 -37.59 3.99 -23.23
N PRO A 657 -38.21 4.94 -22.51
CA PRO A 657 -37.82 6.33 -22.59
C PRO A 657 -36.49 6.60 -21.85
N LEU A 658 -35.54 7.23 -22.53
CA LEU A 658 -34.42 7.95 -21.95
C LEU A 658 -34.87 9.37 -21.60
N VAL A 659 -34.80 9.74 -20.33
CA VAL A 659 -35.17 11.08 -19.85
C VAL A 659 -33.92 11.94 -19.71
N ILE A 660 -33.92 13.08 -20.39
CA ILE A 660 -32.93 14.15 -20.22
C ILE A 660 -33.52 15.20 -19.27
N PRO A 661 -32.87 15.45 -18.12
CA PRO A 661 -33.40 16.31 -17.07
C PRO A 661 -33.46 17.80 -17.42
#